data_AF-A0A2M9K576-F1
#
_entry.id   AF-A0A2M9K576-F1
#
_cell.length_a   1.000
_cell.length_b   1.000
_cell.length_c   1.000
_cell.angle_alpha   90.00
_cell.angle_beta   90.00
_cell.angle_gamma   90.00
#
_symmetry.space_group_name_H-M   'P 1'
#
loop_
_entity.id
_entity.type
_entity.pdbx_description
1 polymer ?
#
loop_
_entity_poly.entity_id
_entity_poly.type
_entity_poly.pdbx_seq_one_letter_code
_entity_poly.pdbx_strand_id
1 'polypeptide(L)'
;MRTSEELYHQVRWDPRFDPARFVFGLLQRGAAPKRVPLPSFVPGGDIPWHRVLFAEADGELVWDRATGLDLVDTTRAGRVRAARLLRSPFFTARTPHAWDPAGGGAWRPSEPGPAARPPARIRVLTWNTLWDRYDAPRISTARRRPLLLAELARADADVIALQEVEPALLDLLLAAPWVRAGYTLGTDPGGRDVADSGLLLLSRLPVREAGLHVLRRHKAVAAVTVDGAAGPLVVAATHLTSDHTEGGAARRDAELAAIAEGFGGIEADLALVGDFNDGRGGAEGPAAALGMRDAWSDVHGAADGTPTFDPAANPLAAVGSLTGRSARLDRILLRPGPGPGAVRVREASLRGDSPSPEGLFVSDHYGVEAVLESGAPGEGPAPLDVPATARTAVAWLPPHDPAVEELRREHDPQAGRWPAHVNLLFGFVPESSFGEAVPLLAEVAARTQAFTVRMAGVHDFGHREGATLWLDPAADGDGPWQELRRALVERFPGCRGRREGYTPHLTLGHSRDPRRAVREFTARLGGAAAPAPARVGALAVLSRRGDGPMRVRATVELGTGEVRWIPEPQAVPATTGAAEAQAEAVRARVARALDGGVVHLAGSRRMGCAGPGADLDLVAALPGAVGGAEVRERIAAALPEAERLREVRGARVPGLRFRVAGLDVDLVVVATGGLDPARALARRAELGEAAAVALSAVSDADAVRESVGAEHAAFARLAREVKAWARARGLDSAPFGGLPGIAWAVLAARTVREAAALSPDGLSPDGLSPDGLLREFFGAWAAWDWRDPVALHDPPPAPGAEGAVTVLTPSEPVRSCTAQVGPGLRDLLGRELYEAWESPQAGPPSPHRRHAAWAVVTVRGATPQEFEESLGRTRGRLRALLGALEEGGVAEAHAWPRPFERGDTVARYAIGLGAEPPDAARLAALCAPWATALAGVAVTRAECGQVPDLS
;
A
#
# COMPACT_ATOMS: atom_id res chain seq x y z
N MET A 1 -45.91 -35.25 12.91
CA MET A 1 -45.97 -34.26 14.01
C MET A 1 -44.87 -34.60 14.99
N ARG A 2 -43.96 -33.67 15.24
CA ARG A 2 -42.86 -33.84 16.19
C ARG A 2 -43.39 -33.98 17.62
N THR A 3 -42.66 -34.69 18.47
CA THR A 3 -42.92 -34.70 19.92
C THR A 3 -42.52 -33.35 20.52
N SER A 4 -42.99 -33.04 21.73
CA SER A 4 -42.58 -31.81 22.44
C SER A 4 -41.09 -31.78 22.74
N GLU A 5 -40.46 -32.96 22.88
CA GLU A 5 -39.02 -33.10 23.11
C GLU A 5 -38.24 -32.83 21.82
N GLU A 6 -38.64 -33.44 20.70
CA GLU A 6 -38.05 -33.16 19.38
C GLU A 6 -38.20 -31.68 18.99
N LEU A 7 -39.37 -31.09 19.25
CA LEU A 7 -39.63 -29.68 19.04
C LEU A 7 -38.68 -28.80 19.86
N TYR A 8 -38.54 -29.11 21.15
CA TYR A 8 -37.64 -28.39 22.04
C TYR A 8 -36.19 -28.45 21.56
N HIS A 9 -35.70 -29.63 21.21
CA HIS A 9 -34.33 -29.81 20.73
C HIS A 9 -34.10 -29.12 19.38
N GLN A 10 -35.05 -29.22 18.46
CA GLN A 10 -34.95 -28.54 17.18
C GLN A 10 -34.92 -27.02 17.38
N VAL A 11 -35.88 -26.43 18.09
CA VAL A 11 -35.89 -24.97 18.31
C VAL A 11 -34.63 -24.49 19.03
N ARG A 12 -34.09 -25.28 19.98
CA ARG A 12 -32.92 -24.89 20.77
C ARG A 12 -31.60 -24.95 20.01
N TRP A 13 -31.47 -25.86 19.03
CA TRP A 13 -30.19 -26.16 18.37
C TRP A 13 -30.18 -25.89 16.87
N ASP A 14 -31.34 -25.72 16.24
CA ASP A 14 -31.45 -25.37 14.83
C ASP A 14 -31.26 -23.85 14.67
N PRO A 15 -30.22 -23.41 13.94
CA PRO A 15 -29.86 -21.99 13.80
C PRO A 15 -30.92 -21.16 13.06
N ARG A 16 -31.93 -21.79 12.46
CA ARG A 16 -33.05 -21.11 11.80
C ARG A 16 -34.03 -20.49 12.80
N PHE A 17 -34.04 -20.94 14.06
CA PHE A 17 -34.99 -20.51 15.07
C PHE A 17 -34.32 -19.73 16.20
N ASP A 18 -35.05 -18.76 16.77
CA ASP A 18 -34.65 -18.05 17.98
C ASP A 18 -35.45 -18.59 19.16
N PRO A 19 -34.83 -19.38 20.07
CA PRO A 19 -35.50 -19.97 21.23
C PRO A 19 -36.26 -18.96 22.09
N ALA A 20 -35.78 -17.71 22.16
CA ALA A 20 -36.40 -16.67 22.99
C ALA A 20 -37.80 -16.26 22.50
N ARG A 21 -38.11 -16.55 21.24
CA ARG A 21 -39.40 -16.23 20.63
C ARG A 21 -40.45 -17.32 20.80
N PHE A 22 -40.08 -18.43 21.44
CA PHE A 22 -40.97 -19.57 21.69
C PHE A 22 -41.44 -19.62 23.15
N VAL A 23 -42.71 -19.98 23.32
CA VAL A 23 -43.37 -20.19 24.61
C VAL A 23 -44.02 -21.56 24.62
N PHE A 24 -43.80 -22.34 25.67
CA PHE A 24 -44.53 -23.59 25.91
C PHE A 24 -45.74 -23.38 26.82
N GLY A 25 -46.87 -23.92 26.41
CA GLY A 25 -48.07 -24.06 27.23
C GLY A 25 -48.04 -25.37 27.99
N LEU A 26 -48.04 -25.32 29.32
CA LEU A 26 -47.94 -26.48 30.19
C LEU A 26 -49.28 -26.79 30.88
N LEU A 27 -49.63 -28.07 30.97
CA LEU A 27 -50.81 -28.55 31.69
C LEU A 27 -50.70 -28.25 33.19
N GLN A 28 -51.70 -27.54 33.72
CA GLN A 28 -51.90 -27.30 35.15
C GLN A 28 -53.24 -27.90 35.58
N ARG A 29 -53.27 -28.68 36.67
CA ARG A 29 -54.52 -29.30 37.15
C ARG A 29 -55.50 -28.23 37.61
N GLY A 30 -56.70 -28.22 37.04
CA GLY A 30 -57.80 -27.33 37.46
C GLY A 30 -57.65 -25.85 37.09
N ALA A 31 -56.68 -25.49 36.24
CA ALA A 31 -56.43 -24.12 35.80
C ALA A 31 -56.07 -24.07 34.32
N ALA A 32 -56.08 -22.86 33.74
CA ALA A 32 -55.64 -22.64 32.37
C ALA A 32 -54.15 -23.01 32.18
N PRO A 33 -53.70 -23.41 30.97
CA PRO A 33 -52.32 -23.79 30.72
C PRO A 33 -51.32 -22.68 31.09
N LYS A 34 -50.27 -23.04 31.82
CA LYS A 34 -49.20 -22.11 32.20
C LYS A 34 -48.26 -21.88 31.03
N ARG A 35 -48.09 -20.63 30.61
CA ARG A 35 -47.12 -20.22 29.59
C ARG A 35 -45.73 -20.05 30.20
N VAL A 36 -44.73 -20.70 29.62
CA VAL A 36 -43.33 -20.62 30.05
C VAL A 36 -42.45 -20.35 28.82
N PRO A 37 -41.62 -19.29 28.82
CA PRO A 37 -40.64 -19.08 27.76
C PRO A 37 -39.71 -20.29 27.60
N LEU A 38 -39.48 -20.71 26.36
CA LEU A 38 -38.67 -21.89 26.06
C LEU A 38 -37.25 -21.84 26.65
N PRO A 39 -36.53 -20.69 26.71
CA PRO A 39 -35.21 -20.63 27.36
C PRO A 39 -35.24 -20.93 28.86
N SER A 40 -36.37 -20.67 29.51
CA SER A 40 -36.59 -20.93 30.94
C SER A 40 -37.11 -22.35 31.22
N PHE A 41 -37.36 -23.14 30.17
CA PHE A 41 -37.80 -24.53 30.30
C PHE A 41 -36.58 -25.45 30.52
N VAL A 42 -36.65 -26.29 31.56
CA VAL A 42 -35.58 -27.23 31.92
C VAL A 42 -36.01 -28.67 31.59
N PRO A 43 -35.43 -29.32 30.57
CA PRO A 43 -35.73 -30.70 30.21
C PRO A 43 -35.37 -31.68 31.33
N GLY A 44 -36.23 -32.68 31.57
CA GLY A 44 -35.95 -33.77 32.52
C GLY A 44 -35.96 -33.38 34.00
N GLY A 45 -36.33 -32.15 34.34
CA GLY A 45 -36.56 -31.68 35.72
C GLY A 45 -38.01 -31.93 36.20
N ASP A 46 -38.54 -31.03 37.04
CA ASP A 46 -39.88 -31.12 37.67
C ASP A 46 -41.09 -31.14 36.69
N ILE A 47 -40.85 -30.95 35.39
CA ILE A 47 -41.90 -30.84 34.37
C ILE A 47 -41.72 -31.93 33.30
N PRO A 48 -42.49 -33.03 33.39
CA PRO A 48 -42.46 -34.09 32.39
C PRO A 48 -42.95 -33.62 31.00
N TRP A 49 -42.35 -34.16 29.92
CA TRP A 49 -42.71 -33.83 28.53
C TRP A 49 -44.20 -34.00 28.19
N HIS A 50 -44.89 -34.97 28.81
CA HIS A 50 -46.33 -35.20 28.63
C HIS A 50 -47.19 -34.03 29.16
N ARG A 51 -46.61 -33.06 29.89
CA ARG A 51 -47.32 -31.85 30.32
C ARG A 51 -47.25 -30.70 29.31
N VAL A 52 -46.39 -30.76 28.28
CA VAL A 52 -46.32 -29.72 27.24
C VAL A 52 -47.51 -29.87 26.28
N LEU A 53 -48.50 -28.98 26.37
CA LEU A 53 -49.72 -29.04 25.57
C LEU A 53 -49.55 -28.41 24.18
N PHE A 54 -48.89 -27.26 24.12
CA PHE A 54 -48.68 -26.52 22.88
C PHE A 54 -47.39 -25.69 22.93
N ALA A 55 -46.95 -25.23 21.76
CA ALA A 55 -45.91 -24.23 21.60
C ALA A 55 -46.39 -23.10 20.72
N GLU A 56 -46.06 -21.88 21.14
CA GLU A 56 -46.30 -20.67 20.38
C GLU A 56 -44.98 -20.01 20.02
N ALA A 57 -44.94 -19.36 18.87
CA ALA A 57 -43.85 -18.48 18.47
C ALA A 57 -44.42 -17.14 18.02
N ASP A 58 -43.89 -16.01 18.52
CA ASP A 58 -44.42 -14.67 18.20
C ASP A 58 -45.93 -14.48 18.42
N GLY A 59 -46.52 -15.22 19.36
CA GLY A 59 -47.97 -15.24 19.59
C GLY A 59 -48.78 -16.09 18.62
N GLU A 60 -48.13 -16.75 17.65
CA GLU A 60 -48.74 -17.72 16.73
C GLU A 60 -48.62 -19.14 17.32
N LEU A 61 -49.70 -19.92 17.25
CA LEU A 61 -49.69 -21.33 17.64
C LEU A 61 -48.99 -22.16 16.57
N VAL A 62 -47.77 -22.63 16.86
CA VAL A 62 -46.90 -23.32 15.88
C VAL A 62 -46.88 -24.83 16.07
N TRP A 63 -47.25 -25.32 17.25
CA TRP A 63 -47.35 -26.74 17.54
C TRP A 63 -48.40 -26.98 18.62
N ASP A 64 -49.30 -27.95 18.45
CA ASP A 64 -50.35 -28.25 19.42
C ASP A 64 -50.64 -29.76 19.49
N ARG A 65 -50.50 -30.32 20.70
CA ARG A 65 -50.60 -31.76 20.96
C ARG A 65 -52.00 -32.31 20.71
N ALA A 66 -53.05 -31.56 21.05
CA ALA A 66 -54.42 -32.08 21.02
C ALA A 66 -54.96 -32.14 19.58
N THR A 67 -54.61 -31.16 18.76
CA THR A 67 -55.06 -31.02 17.38
C THR A 67 -54.12 -31.70 16.36
N GLY A 68 -52.90 -32.04 16.77
CA GLY A 68 -51.89 -32.59 15.87
C GLY A 68 -51.16 -31.54 15.02
N LEU A 69 -51.37 -30.25 15.31
CA LEU A 69 -50.78 -29.13 14.57
C LEU A 69 -49.25 -29.11 14.74
N ASP A 70 -48.52 -28.97 13.63
CA ASP A 70 -47.07 -28.81 13.59
C ASP A 70 -46.69 -27.98 12.36
N LEU A 71 -46.58 -26.66 12.55
CA LEU A 71 -46.29 -25.68 11.51
C LEU A 71 -44.84 -25.22 11.53
N VAL A 72 -44.02 -25.72 12.45
CA VAL A 72 -42.70 -25.15 12.79
C VAL A 72 -41.74 -25.11 11.59
N ASP A 73 -41.78 -26.06 10.66
CA ASP A 73 -40.95 -26.03 9.45
C ASP A 73 -41.45 -25.05 8.36
N THR A 74 -42.71 -24.62 8.43
CA THR A 74 -43.35 -23.80 7.38
C THR A 74 -43.64 -22.37 7.82
N THR A 75 -43.90 -22.17 9.11
CA THR A 75 -44.12 -20.85 9.70
C THR A 75 -42.85 -20.00 9.66
N ARG A 76 -43.05 -18.68 9.56
CA ARG A 76 -41.99 -17.69 9.77
C ARG A 76 -41.87 -17.28 11.23
N ALA A 77 -42.89 -17.59 12.05
CA ALA A 77 -42.88 -17.32 13.47
C ALA A 77 -41.75 -18.06 14.16
N GLY A 78 -41.05 -17.37 15.07
CA GLY A 78 -39.90 -17.91 15.79
C GLY A 78 -38.62 -18.04 14.97
N ARG A 79 -38.61 -17.72 13.66
CA ARG A 79 -37.38 -17.74 12.85
C ARG A 79 -36.44 -16.58 13.19
N VAL A 80 -35.15 -16.81 13.11
CA VAL A 80 -34.11 -15.77 13.26
C VAL A 80 -34.30 -14.71 12.16
N ARG A 81 -34.55 -13.45 12.55
CA ARG A 81 -34.72 -12.30 11.62
C ARG A 81 -33.37 -11.73 11.17
N ALA A 82 -32.38 -11.76 12.05
CA ALA A 82 -30.96 -11.46 11.82
C ALA A 82 -30.14 -12.33 12.79
N ALA A 83 -29.01 -12.88 12.36
CA ALA A 83 -28.20 -13.72 13.23
C ALA A 83 -27.70 -12.93 14.44
N ARG A 84 -28.05 -13.36 15.64
CA ARG A 84 -27.56 -12.79 16.90
C ARG A 84 -26.04 -12.89 16.97
N LEU A 85 -25.36 -11.87 17.49
CA LEU A 85 -23.94 -11.93 17.81
C LEU A 85 -23.76 -12.60 19.18
N LEU A 86 -24.68 -12.34 20.12
CA LEU A 86 -24.73 -12.97 21.44
C LEU A 86 -25.45 -14.33 21.38
N ARG A 87 -24.74 -15.38 20.93
CA ARG A 87 -25.29 -16.71 20.67
C ARG A 87 -25.25 -17.66 21.88
N SER A 88 -26.23 -18.57 21.92
CA SER A 88 -26.22 -19.78 22.76
C SER A 88 -25.16 -20.79 22.24
N PRO A 89 -24.57 -21.64 23.11
CA PRO A 89 -24.85 -21.82 24.54
C PRO A 89 -24.14 -20.83 25.46
N PHE A 90 -23.20 -20.03 24.93
CA PHE A 90 -22.42 -19.13 25.78
C PHE A 90 -23.30 -18.04 26.40
N PHE A 91 -24.03 -17.27 25.58
CA PHE A 91 -24.95 -16.26 26.08
C PHE A 91 -26.37 -16.80 26.26
N THR A 92 -26.92 -16.60 27.46
CA THR A 92 -28.36 -16.66 27.69
C THR A 92 -28.97 -15.30 27.38
N ALA A 93 -29.94 -15.26 26.46
CA ALA A 93 -30.63 -14.04 26.08
C ALA A 93 -31.19 -13.27 27.29
N ARG A 94 -31.13 -11.94 27.22
CA ARG A 94 -31.81 -11.01 28.14
C ARG A 94 -32.68 -10.04 27.36
N THR A 95 -33.73 -9.57 28.02
CA THR A 95 -34.66 -8.58 27.48
C THR A 95 -34.27 -7.20 27.99
N PRO A 96 -33.82 -6.29 27.11
CA PRO A 96 -33.51 -4.92 27.51
C PRO A 96 -34.78 -4.19 27.97
N HIS A 97 -34.65 -3.26 28.91
CA HIS A 97 -35.78 -2.49 29.45
C HIS A 97 -35.54 -0.99 29.36
N ALA A 98 -36.55 -0.24 28.92
CA ALA A 98 -36.53 1.22 28.83
C ALA A 98 -37.68 1.82 29.66
N TRP A 99 -37.50 3.07 30.10
CA TRP A 99 -38.54 3.80 30.81
C TRP A 99 -39.61 4.29 29.83
N ASP A 100 -40.87 3.94 30.09
CA ASP A 100 -42.01 4.40 29.30
C ASP A 100 -42.77 5.50 30.05
N PRO A 101 -42.54 6.80 29.72
CA PRO A 101 -43.28 7.90 30.32
C PRO A 101 -44.73 7.97 29.83
N ALA A 102 -45.03 7.47 28.62
CA ALA A 102 -46.36 7.55 28.02
C ALA A 102 -47.33 6.50 28.59
N GLY A 103 -46.83 5.33 28.97
CA GLY A 103 -47.60 4.22 29.54
C GLY A 103 -47.76 4.23 31.07
N GLY A 104 -47.79 5.41 31.70
CA GLY A 104 -48.01 5.57 33.15
C GLY A 104 -46.75 5.57 34.01
N GLY A 105 -45.55 5.64 33.42
CA GLY A 105 -44.28 5.74 34.14
C GLY A 105 -43.82 4.40 34.73
N ALA A 106 -43.43 3.47 33.86
CA ALA A 106 -42.88 2.17 34.27
C ALA A 106 -41.73 1.71 33.36
N TRP A 107 -40.86 0.86 33.89
CA TRP A 107 -39.86 0.16 33.09
C TRP A 107 -40.54 -0.96 32.30
N ARG A 108 -40.36 -0.99 30.98
CA ARG A 108 -40.97 -1.98 30.08
C ARG A 108 -39.93 -2.60 29.17
N PRO A 109 -40.16 -3.83 28.67
CA PRO A 109 -39.34 -4.42 27.61
C PRO A 109 -39.19 -3.44 26.44
N SER A 110 -37.94 -3.18 26.05
CA SER A 110 -37.62 -2.38 24.87
C SER A 110 -37.63 -3.28 23.64
N GLU A 111 -38.29 -2.85 22.56
CA GLU A 111 -38.18 -3.55 21.29
C GLU A 111 -36.80 -3.30 20.65
N PRO A 112 -36.17 -4.32 20.06
CA PRO A 112 -34.90 -4.16 19.37
C PRO A 112 -35.12 -3.41 18.05
N GLY A 113 -34.44 -2.27 17.89
CA GLY A 113 -34.47 -1.48 16.67
C GLY A 113 -33.09 -0.93 16.34
N PRO A 114 -32.66 -0.87 15.06
CA PRO A 114 -31.41 -0.24 14.69
C PRO A 114 -31.44 1.25 15.01
N ALA A 115 -30.31 1.83 15.37
CA ALA A 115 -30.23 3.28 15.54
C ALA A 115 -30.51 3.97 14.20
N ALA A 116 -31.41 4.97 14.19
CA ALA A 116 -31.75 5.71 12.97
C ALA A 116 -30.53 6.41 12.34
N ARG A 117 -29.54 6.78 13.17
CA ARG A 117 -28.22 7.25 12.75
C ARG A 117 -27.17 6.80 13.78
N PRO A 118 -26.44 5.70 13.53
CA PRO A 118 -25.42 5.21 14.45
C PRO A 118 -24.29 6.24 14.66
N PRO A 119 -23.84 6.48 15.90
CA PRO A 119 -22.74 7.40 16.17
C PRO A 119 -21.39 6.84 15.70
N ALA A 120 -20.52 7.74 15.21
CA ALA A 120 -19.13 7.39 14.90
C ALA A 120 -18.26 7.31 16.16
N ARG A 121 -18.63 8.03 17.22
CA ARG A 121 -17.93 8.11 18.50
C ARG A 121 -18.84 7.60 19.61
N ILE A 122 -18.36 6.64 20.41
CA ILE A 122 -19.09 6.00 21.50
C ILE A 122 -18.23 6.09 22.77
N ARG A 123 -18.75 6.73 23.82
CA ARG A 123 -18.13 6.84 25.14
C ARG A 123 -18.55 5.63 25.99
N VAL A 124 -17.59 4.84 26.43
CA VAL A 124 -17.83 3.68 27.30
C VAL A 124 -17.18 3.93 28.66
N LEU A 125 -17.96 3.76 29.72
CA LEU A 125 -17.50 3.89 31.10
C LEU A 125 -17.69 2.55 31.83
N THR A 126 -16.67 2.11 32.56
CA THR A 126 -16.80 1.00 33.50
C THR A 126 -16.40 1.41 34.91
N TRP A 127 -17.11 0.91 35.93
CA TRP A 127 -16.81 1.23 37.32
C TRP A 127 -17.27 0.12 38.27
N ASN A 128 -16.35 -0.42 39.08
CA ASN A 128 -16.70 -1.20 40.26
C ASN A 128 -17.27 -0.28 41.34
N THR A 129 -18.54 -0.49 41.72
CA THR A 129 -19.30 0.46 42.54
C THR A 129 -19.19 0.26 44.04
N LEU A 130 -18.44 -0.78 44.49
CA LEU A 130 -18.23 -1.17 45.88
C LEU A 130 -19.52 -1.64 46.60
N TRP A 131 -19.51 -2.86 47.14
CA TRP A 131 -20.57 -3.41 48.00
C TRP A 131 -20.16 -3.36 49.50
N ASP A 132 -21.12 -3.20 50.42
CA ASP A 132 -20.95 -3.29 51.90
C ASP A 132 -20.86 -4.74 52.45
N ARG A 133 -19.72 -5.45 52.33
CA ARG A 133 -19.66 -6.87 52.75
C ARG A 133 -19.01 -7.09 54.12
N TYR A 134 -18.07 -6.25 54.53
CA TYR A 134 -17.22 -6.58 55.68
C TYR A 134 -16.94 -5.43 56.68
N ASP A 135 -17.33 -4.18 56.41
CA ASP A 135 -17.07 -3.07 57.34
C ASP A 135 -17.93 -1.81 57.06
N ALA A 136 -19.26 -1.97 57.04
CA ALA A 136 -20.22 -0.89 56.72
C ALA A 136 -19.96 0.47 57.45
N PRO A 137 -19.52 0.51 58.73
CA PRO A 137 -19.20 1.77 59.41
C PRO A 137 -18.00 2.52 58.80
N ARG A 138 -17.08 1.81 58.15
CA ARG A 138 -15.87 2.38 57.52
C ARG A 138 -16.10 2.74 56.06
N ILE A 139 -17.00 2.02 55.37
CA ILE A 139 -17.27 2.20 53.94
C ILE A 139 -18.25 3.35 53.69
N SER A 140 -19.19 3.65 54.60
CA SER A 140 -20.14 4.78 54.47
C SER A 140 -20.86 4.85 53.10
N THR A 141 -21.27 3.72 52.54
CA THR A 141 -21.85 3.58 51.19
C THR A 141 -23.04 4.52 50.93
N ALA A 142 -23.89 4.75 51.93
CA ALA A 142 -25.02 5.68 51.81
C ALA A 142 -24.60 7.13 51.45
N ARG A 143 -23.40 7.56 51.88
CA ARG A 143 -22.86 8.89 51.53
C ARG A 143 -22.22 8.92 50.14
N ARG A 144 -21.78 7.76 49.63
CA ARG A 144 -21.06 7.62 48.35
C ARG A 144 -22.00 7.41 47.16
N ARG A 145 -23.13 6.72 47.35
CA ARG A 145 -24.10 6.46 46.27
C ARG A 145 -24.59 7.75 45.56
N PRO A 146 -24.91 8.87 46.25
CA PRO A 146 -25.24 10.11 45.57
C PRO A 146 -24.08 10.70 44.76
N LEU A 147 -22.83 10.57 45.26
CA LEU A 147 -21.63 11.00 44.53
C LEU A 147 -21.45 10.15 43.27
N LEU A 148 -21.58 8.83 43.37
CA LEU A 148 -21.54 7.92 42.22
C LEU A 148 -22.60 8.30 41.18
N LEU A 149 -23.86 8.51 41.59
CA LEU A 149 -24.92 8.91 40.65
C LEU A 149 -24.61 10.24 39.95
N ALA A 150 -24.03 11.21 40.67
CA ALA A 150 -23.63 12.50 40.11
C ALA A 150 -22.45 12.37 39.14
N GLU A 151 -21.44 11.56 39.47
CA GLU A 151 -20.31 11.26 38.59
C GLU A 151 -20.76 10.54 37.32
N LEU A 152 -21.59 9.50 37.44
CA LEU A 152 -22.13 8.76 36.30
C LEU A 152 -22.94 9.68 35.37
N ALA A 153 -23.76 10.57 35.93
CA ALA A 153 -24.50 11.56 35.16
C ALA A 153 -23.57 12.54 34.41
N ARG A 154 -22.48 12.98 35.06
CA ARG A 154 -21.54 13.95 34.47
C ARG A 154 -20.61 13.33 33.43
N ALA A 155 -20.28 12.05 33.58
CA ALA A 155 -19.45 11.32 32.62
C ALA A 155 -20.09 11.29 31.23
N ASP A 156 -21.44 11.39 31.18
CA ASP A 156 -22.23 11.46 29.96
C ASP A 156 -21.82 10.35 28.97
N ALA A 157 -21.71 9.13 29.48
CA ALA A 157 -21.24 7.98 28.72
C ALA A 157 -22.39 7.35 27.92
N ASP A 158 -22.11 6.93 26.69
CA ASP A 158 -23.09 6.25 25.83
C ASP A 158 -23.44 4.86 26.34
N VAL A 159 -22.44 4.15 26.87
CA VAL A 159 -22.62 2.87 27.55
C VAL A 159 -21.91 2.89 28.90
N ILE A 160 -22.64 2.55 29.96
CA ILE A 160 -22.15 2.45 31.34
C ILE A 160 -22.20 0.99 31.77
N ALA A 161 -21.08 0.46 32.24
CA ALA A 161 -20.93 -0.89 32.76
C ALA A 161 -20.55 -0.83 34.24
N LEU A 162 -21.43 -1.30 35.12
CA LEU A 162 -21.21 -1.28 36.56
C LEU A 162 -20.98 -2.70 37.08
N GLN A 163 -20.00 -2.85 37.96
CA GLN A 163 -19.73 -4.07 38.72
C GLN A 163 -20.14 -3.88 40.17
N GLU A 164 -20.50 -4.98 40.82
CA GLU A 164 -20.95 -5.02 42.22
C GLU A 164 -22.25 -4.26 42.51
N VAL A 165 -23.16 -4.17 41.53
CA VAL A 165 -24.43 -3.45 41.72
C VAL A 165 -25.32 -4.21 42.70
N GLU A 166 -25.76 -3.54 43.76
CA GLU A 166 -26.74 -4.05 44.74
C GLU A 166 -28.15 -3.54 44.43
N PRO A 167 -29.22 -4.22 44.91
CA PRO A 167 -30.61 -3.79 44.72
C PRO A 167 -30.86 -2.32 45.09
N ALA A 168 -30.28 -1.83 46.19
CA ALA A 168 -30.47 -0.45 46.62
C ALA A 168 -29.78 0.58 45.71
N LEU A 169 -28.68 0.23 45.04
CA LEU A 169 -28.08 1.09 44.01
C LEU A 169 -28.91 1.04 42.72
N LEU A 170 -29.41 -0.15 42.35
CA LEU A 170 -30.32 -0.30 41.22
C LEU A 170 -31.58 0.58 41.41
N ASP A 171 -32.21 0.58 42.58
CA ASP A 171 -33.36 1.44 42.88
C ASP A 171 -33.06 2.94 42.68
N LEU A 172 -31.88 3.40 43.11
CA LEU A 172 -31.45 4.78 42.92
C LEU A 172 -31.26 5.11 41.43
N LEU A 173 -30.62 4.21 40.66
CA LEU A 173 -30.45 4.39 39.21
C LEU A 173 -31.79 4.37 38.49
N LEU A 174 -32.69 3.46 38.82
CA LEU A 174 -34.04 3.37 38.25
C LEU A 174 -34.91 4.58 38.60
N ALA A 175 -34.60 5.30 39.69
CA ALA A 175 -35.24 6.55 40.10
C ALA A 175 -34.61 7.81 39.48
N ALA A 176 -33.37 7.72 39.00
CA ALA A 176 -32.62 8.88 38.52
C ALA A 176 -33.25 9.48 37.25
N PRO A 177 -33.51 10.81 37.20
CA PRO A 177 -34.13 11.44 36.04
C PRO A 177 -33.34 11.25 34.74
N TRP A 178 -32.01 11.32 34.79
CA TRP A 178 -31.15 11.18 33.61
C TRP A 178 -31.16 9.76 33.04
N VAL A 179 -31.30 8.73 33.91
CA VAL A 179 -31.44 7.33 33.48
C VAL A 179 -32.79 7.14 32.79
N ARG A 180 -33.87 7.59 33.42
CA ARG A 180 -35.24 7.51 32.85
C ARG A 180 -35.42 8.28 31.54
N ALA A 181 -34.65 9.35 31.35
CA ALA A 181 -34.76 10.21 30.18
C ALA A 181 -34.21 9.57 28.89
N GLY A 182 -33.28 8.60 28.99
CA GLY A 182 -32.61 8.12 27.78
C GLY A 182 -31.81 6.83 27.87
N TYR A 183 -31.77 6.13 29.01
CA TYR A 183 -31.03 4.88 29.12
C TYR A 183 -31.94 3.64 29.04
N THR A 184 -31.44 2.64 28.31
CA THR A 184 -31.96 1.28 28.27
C THR A 184 -31.09 0.39 29.16
N LEU A 185 -31.70 -0.39 30.05
CA LEU A 185 -31.02 -1.43 30.82
C LEU A 185 -30.83 -2.68 29.95
N GLY A 186 -29.66 -3.31 30.04
CA GLY A 186 -29.38 -4.59 29.37
C GLY A 186 -30.11 -5.80 29.97
N THR A 187 -30.92 -5.62 31.01
CA THR A 187 -31.66 -6.69 31.68
C THR A 187 -33.01 -6.21 32.21
N ASP A 188 -33.81 -7.15 32.72
CA ASP A 188 -35.04 -6.89 33.45
C ASP A 188 -34.73 -6.36 34.86
N PRO A 189 -35.15 -5.13 35.21
CA PRO A 189 -34.92 -4.56 36.54
C PRO A 189 -35.63 -5.33 37.67
N GLY A 190 -36.70 -6.07 37.38
CA GLY A 190 -37.36 -6.97 38.32
C GLY A 190 -36.78 -8.39 38.33
N GLY A 191 -35.76 -8.65 37.52
CA GLY A 191 -35.11 -9.94 37.35
C GLY A 191 -34.15 -10.32 38.49
N ARG A 192 -33.47 -11.45 38.31
CA ARG A 192 -32.52 -11.98 39.33
C ARG A 192 -31.05 -11.63 39.07
N ASP A 193 -30.76 -10.91 37.99
CA ASP A 193 -29.38 -10.62 37.58
C ASP A 193 -28.64 -9.71 38.59
N VAL A 194 -29.39 -8.93 39.39
CA VAL A 194 -28.90 -8.02 40.43
C VAL A 194 -29.53 -8.35 41.81
N ALA A 195 -29.97 -9.60 42.02
CA ALA A 195 -30.71 -9.98 43.23
C ALA A 195 -29.90 -9.81 44.53
N ASP A 196 -28.60 -10.09 44.46
CA ASP A 196 -27.64 -9.88 45.56
C ASP A 196 -26.61 -8.82 45.13
N SER A 197 -25.75 -9.20 44.16
CA SER A 197 -24.77 -8.36 43.48
C SER A 197 -24.77 -8.75 42.02
N GLY A 198 -24.65 -7.79 41.11
CA GLY A 198 -24.67 -8.08 39.69
C GLY A 198 -23.82 -7.16 38.83
N LEU A 199 -23.85 -7.46 37.54
CA LEU A 199 -23.38 -6.59 36.47
C LEU A 199 -24.58 -5.83 35.91
N LEU A 200 -24.43 -4.52 35.73
CA LEU A 200 -25.45 -3.70 35.09
C LEU A 200 -24.87 -2.94 33.91
N LEU A 201 -25.46 -3.15 32.74
CA LEU A 201 -25.19 -2.36 31.54
C LEU A 201 -26.34 -1.40 31.30
N LEU A 202 -26.04 -0.11 31.15
CA LEU A 202 -26.97 0.92 30.71
C LEU A 202 -26.46 1.50 29.39
N SER A 203 -27.35 1.67 28.41
CA SER A 203 -27.00 2.26 27.11
C SER A 203 -27.96 3.37 26.71
N ARG A 204 -27.44 4.53 26.29
CA ARG A 204 -28.22 5.57 25.59
C ARG A 204 -28.49 5.21 24.14
N LEU A 205 -27.64 4.37 23.57
CA LEU A 205 -27.82 3.85 22.23
C LEU A 205 -28.85 2.73 22.24
N PRO A 206 -29.69 2.59 21.20
CA PRO A 206 -30.62 1.48 21.08
C PRO A 206 -29.91 0.13 21.22
N VAL A 207 -30.41 -0.69 22.15
CA VAL A 207 -29.86 -2.02 22.41
C VAL A 207 -30.49 -3.01 21.44
N ARG A 208 -29.69 -3.57 20.53
CA ARG A 208 -30.13 -4.58 19.56
C ARG A 208 -30.37 -5.93 20.21
N GLU A 209 -29.49 -6.31 21.11
CA GLU A 209 -29.59 -7.56 21.87
C GLU A 209 -28.84 -7.45 23.19
N ALA A 210 -29.27 -8.26 24.15
CA ALA A 210 -28.58 -8.43 25.41
C ALA A 210 -28.43 -9.92 25.75
N GLY A 211 -27.38 -10.23 26.50
CA GLY A 211 -27.06 -11.59 26.91
C GLY A 211 -26.30 -11.63 28.23
N LEU A 212 -26.43 -12.75 28.95
CA LEU A 212 -25.70 -13.04 30.16
C LEU A 212 -25.06 -14.43 30.05
N HIS A 213 -23.77 -14.52 30.37
CA HIS A 213 -23.07 -15.76 30.65
C HIS A 213 -22.70 -15.80 32.14
N VAL A 214 -23.16 -16.81 32.87
CA VAL A 214 -22.81 -16.98 34.29
C VAL A 214 -21.57 -17.87 34.38
N LEU A 215 -20.44 -17.31 34.80
CA LEU A 215 -19.20 -18.06 35.02
C LEU A 215 -19.33 -18.87 36.32
N ARG A 216 -19.72 -18.20 37.41
CA ARG A 216 -19.92 -18.76 38.75
C ARG A 216 -20.90 -17.91 39.56
N ARG A 217 -21.16 -18.30 40.81
CA ARG A 217 -21.95 -17.51 41.76
C ARG A 217 -21.31 -16.10 41.91
N HIS A 218 -22.06 -15.06 41.52
CA HIS A 218 -21.65 -13.65 41.49
C HIS A 218 -20.56 -13.26 40.46
N LYS A 219 -20.15 -14.15 39.55
CA LYS A 219 -19.17 -13.87 38.49
C LYS A 219 -19.77 -14.19 37.14
N ALA A 220 -19.82 -13.22 36.24
CA ALA A 220 -20.56 -13.31 34.99
C ALA A 220 -19.95 -12.42 33.91
N VAL A 221 -20.46 -12.57 32.68
CA VAL A 221 -20.31 -11.63 31.59
C VAL A 221 -21.69 -11.20 31.14
N ALA A 222 -22.03 -9.93 31.37
CA ALA A 222 -23.24 -9.32 30.82
C ALA A 222 -22.85 -8.57 29.54
N ALA A 223 -23.62 -8.68 28.46
CA ALA A 223 -23.29 -8.01 27.21
C ALA A 223 -24.52 -7.36 26.57
N VAL A 224 -24.31 -6.22 25.93
CA VAL A 224 -25.26 -5.55 25.06
C VAL A 224 -24.62 -5.30 23.69
N THR A 225 -25.41 -5.35 22.64
CA THR A 225 -25.00 -4.94 21.29
C THR A 225 -25.68 -3.62 20.94
N VAL A 226 -24.88 -2.65 20.54
CA VAL A 226 -25.33 -1.32 20.09
C VAL A 226 -24.83 -1.05 18.68
N ASP A 227 -25.39 -0.05 18.02
CA ASP A 227 -24.97 0.34 16.67
C ASP A 227 -23.91 1.45 16.71
N GLY A 228 -22.78 1.21 16.06
CA GLY A 228 -21.81 2.24 15.69
C GLY A 228 -21.82 2.52 14.18
N ALA A 229 -21.16 3.59 13.77
CA ALA A 229 -21.11 3.98 12.35
C ALA A 229 -20.44 2.94 11.44
N ALA A 230 -19.49 2.16 11.97
CA ALA A 230 -18.80 1.09 11.23
C ALA A 230 -19.51 -0.27 11.28
N GLY A 231 -20.56 -0.42 12.08
CA GLY A 231 -21.21 -1.71 12.33
C GLY A 231 -21.62 -1.89 13.79
N PRO A 232 -22.13 -3.08 14.15
CA PRO A 232 -22.50 -3.39 15.53
C PRO A 232 -21.25 -3.44 16.44
N LEU A 233 -21.38 -2.87 17.63
CA LEU A 233 -20.41 -2.95 18.71
C LEU A 233 -21.01 -3.76 19.87
N VAL A 234 -20.34 -4.83 20.26
CA VAL A 234 -20.65 -5.59 21.46
C VAL A 234 -19.90 -4.98 22.63
N VAL A 235 -20.62 -4.54 23.67
CA VAL A 235 -20.03 -4.11 24.94
C VAL A 235 -20.39 -5.14 26.01
N ALA A 236 -19.36 -5.81 26.52
CA ALA A 236 -19.48 -6.85 27.53
C ALA A 236 -18.85 -6.39 28.84
N ALA A 237 -19.63 -6.36 29.93
CA ALA A 237 -19.16 -6.13 31.28
C ALA A 237 -18.72 -7.46 31.92
N THR A 238 -17.63 -7.45 32.68
CA THR A 238 -17.19 -8.59 33.50
C THR A 238 -16.77 -8.16 34.89
N HIS A 239 -16.81 -9.10 35.83
CA HIS A 239 -16.20 -8.97 37.15
C HIS A 239 -15.59 -10.32 37.50
N LEU A 240 -14.26 -10.41 37.52
CA LEU A 240 -13.53 -11.67 37.72
C LEU A 240 -13.24 -11.95 39.21
N THR A 241 -12.77 -13.15 39.51
CA THR A 241 -12.49 -13.58 40.88
C THR A 241 -11.38 -12.76 41.55
N SER A 242 -11.62 -12.23 42.76
CA SER A 242 -10.63 -11.45 43.51
C SER A 242 -9.58 -12.32 44.22
N ASP A 243 -8.46 -11.71 44.63
CA ASP A 243 -7.38 -12.36 45.38
C ASP A 243 -7.77 -12.76 46.81
N HIS A 244 -8.93 -12.29 47.31
CA HIS A 244 -9.50 -12.75 48.58
C HIS A 244 -10.05 -14.19 48.50
N THR A 245 -10.19 -14.74 47.29
CA THR A 245 -10.66 -16.11 47.08
C THR A 245 -9.48 -17.08 47.03
N GLU A 246 -9.57 -18.20 47.77
CA GLU A 246 -8.56 -19.26 47.73
C GLU A 246 -8.32 -19.76 46.30
N GLY A 247 -7.07 -19.66 45.82
CA GLY A 247 -6.70 -19.99 44.44
C GLY A 247 -7.21 -18.99 43.39
N GLY A 248 -7.44 -17.73 43.77
CA GLY A 248 -8.01 -16.68 42.92
C GLY A 248 -7.35 -16.53 41.55
N ALA A 249 -6.02 -16.54 41.47
CA ALA A 249 -5.28 -16.41 40.21
C ALA A 249 -5.63 -17.53 39.20
N ALA A 250 -5.53 -18.79 39.59
CA ALA A 250 -5.87 -19.93 38.72
C ALA A 250 -7.35 -19.92 38.32
N ARG A 251 -8.22 -19.44 39.22
CA ARG A 251 -9.66 -19.27 38.94
C ARG A 251 -9.90 -18.19 37.88
N ARG A 252 -9.17 -17.07 37.93
CA ARG A 252 -9.22 -16.01 36.90
C ARG A 252 -8.71 -16.50 35.56
N ASP A 253 -7.63 -17.26 35.52
CA ASP A 253 -7.10 -17.82 34.26
C ASP A 253 -8.15 -18.72 33.57
N ALA A 254 -8.87 -19.54 34.35
CA ALA A 254 -9.98 -20.35 33.83
C ALA A 254 -11.17 -19.49 33.37
N GLU A 255 -11.47 -18.40 34.05
CA GLU A 255 -12.52 -17.45 33.65
C GLU A 255 -12.15 -16.74 32.33
N LEU A 256 -10.91 -16.26 32.20
CA LEU A 256 -10.41 -15.64 30.98
C LEU A 256 -10.44 -16.61 29.78
N ALA A 257 -10.06 -17.87 29.99
CA ALA A 257 -10.15 -18.90 28.96
C ALA A 257 -11.59 -19.15 28.49
N ALA A 258 -12.55 -19.24 29.42
CA ALA A 258 -13.97 -19.39 29.09
C ALA A 258 -14.51 -18.18 28.32
N ILE A 259 -14.08 -16.97 28.70
CA ILE A 259 -14.45 -15.73 27.99
C ILE A 259 -13.87 -15.72 26.56
N ALA A 260 -12.59 -16.08 26.39
CA ALA A 260 -11.94 -16.16 25.08
C ALA A 260 -12.67 -17.14 24.15
N GLU A 261 -13.03 -18.32 24.66
CA GLU A 261 -13.80 -19.32 23.92
C GLU A 261 -15.18 -18.78 23.51
N GLY A 262 -15.93 -18.21 24.45
CA GLY A 262 -17.25 -17.65 24.20
C GLY A 262 -17.25 -16.49 23.20
N PHE A 263 -16.18 -15.69 23.19
CA PHE A 263 -16.03 -14.56 22.28
C PHE A 263 -15.52 -14.95 20.90
N GLY A 264 -14.99 -16.16 20.70
CA GLY A 264 -14.47 -16.60 19.40
C GLY A 264 -15.50 -16.55 18.27
N GLY A 265 -16.79 -16.67 18.58
CA GLY A 265 -17.89 -16.64 17.62
C GLY A 265 -18.51 -15.25 17.34
N ILE A 266 -17.99 -14.18 17.95
CA ILE A 266 -18.52 -12.82 17.77
C ILE A 266 -17.82 -12.13 16.59
N GLU A 267 -18.53 -12.02 15.47
CA GLU A 267 -18.08 -11.37 14.23
C GLU A 267 -18.44 -9.87 14.21
N ALA A 268 -17.99 -9.12 15.21
CA ALA A 268 -18.24 -7.68 15.37
C ALA A 268 -17.13 -7.01 16.19
N ASP A 269 -17.11 -5.67 16.21
CA ASP A 269 -16.29 -4.96 17.20
C ASP A 269 -16.73 -5.34 18.61
N LEU A 270 -15.77 -5.56 19.50
CA LEU A 270 -16.02 -6.05 20.85
C LEU A 270 -15.20 -5.28 21.88
N ALA A 271 -15.89 -4.71 22.87
CA ALA A 271 -15.31 -4.10 24.06
C ALA A 271 -15.64 -4.96 25.29
N LEU A 272 -14.63 -5.55 25.93
CA LEU A 272 -14.77 -6.18 27.25
C LEU A 272 -14.31 -5.21 28.33
N VAL A 273 -15.20 -4.85 29.24
CA VAL A 273 -15.00 -3.81 30.24
C VAL A 273 -15.28 -4.34 31.64
N GLY A 274 -14.61 -3.80 32.66
CA GLY A 274 -14.90 -4.12 34.05
C GLY A 274 -13.67 -4.42 34.87
N ASP A 275 -13.92 -4.96 36.07
CA ASP A 275 -12.91 -5.32 37.05
C ASP A 275 -12.40 -6.74 36.81
N PHE A 276 -11.17 -6.83 36.30
CA PHE A 276 -10.51 -8.11 36.04
C PHE A 276 -9.87 -8.70 37.29
N ASN A 277 -9.79 -7.96 38.40
CA ASN A 277 -9.05 -8.35 39.60
C ASN A 277 -7.64 -8.86 39.27
N ASP A 278 -7.03 -8.34 38.21
CA ASP A 278 -5.75 -8.80 37.68
C ASP A 278 -4.87 -7.63 37.25
N GLY A 279 -3.83 -7.37 38.06
CA GLY A 279 -2.86 -6.31 37.82
C GLY A 279 -1.77 -6.68 36.79
N ARG A 280 -1.72 -7.92 36.29
CA ARG A 280 -0.69 -8.35 35.33
C ARG A 280 -0.81 -7.54 34.02
N GLY A 281 0.34 -7.16 33.46
CA GLY A 281 0.46 -6.48 32.18
C GLY A 281 1.22 -7.32 31.15
N GLY A 282 1.26 -6.85 29.90
CA GLY A 282 2.02 -7.51 28.83
C GLY A 282 1.52 -8.92 28.52
N ALA A 283 2.44 -9.84 28.23
CA ALA A 283 2.14 -11.20 27.76
C ALA A 283 1.40 -12.09 28.78
N GLU A 284 1.50 -11.75 30.07
CA GLU A 284 0.86 -12.50 31.16
C GLU A 284 -0.45 -11.85 31.64
N GLY A 285 -0.86 -10.73 31.03
CA GLY A 285 -2.05 -9.96 31.43
C GLY A 285 -3.34 -10.39 30.73
N PRO A 286 -4.51 -9.93 31.22
CA PRO A 286 -5.82 -10.25 30.63
C PRO A 286 -5.95 -9.94 29.14
N ALA A 287 -5.33 -8.85 28.68
CA ALA A 287 -5.34 -8.44 27.28
C ALA A 287 -4.71 -9.51 26.37
N ALA A 288 -3.55 -10.05 26.75
CA ALA A 288 -2.87 -11.10 26.00
C ALA A 288 -3.65 -12.42 26.04
N ALA A 289 -4.18 -12.81 27.20
CA ALA A 289 -4.97 -14.04 27.36
C ALA A 289 -6.23 -14.06 26.47
N LEU A 290 -6.83 -12.89 26.22
CA LEU A 290 -8.03 -12.73 25.40
C LEU A 290 -7.74 -12.38 23.93
N GLY A 291 -6.47 -12.11 23.58
CA GLY A 291 -6.10 -11.60 22.25
C GLY A 291 -6.71 -10.22 21.95
N MET A 292 -6.83 -9.37 22.97
CA MET A 292 -7.45 -8.04 22.89
C MET A 292 -6.42 -6.94 23.20
N ARG A 293 -6.66 -5.71 22.74
CA ARG A 293 -5.85 -4.53 23.09
C ARG A 293 -6.39 -3.85 24.35
N ASP A 294 -5.52 -3.28 25.17
CA ASP A 294 -5.91 -2.51 26.36
C ASP A 294 -6.04 -1.03 25.99
N ALA A 295 -7.24 -0.46 26.15
CA ALA A 295 -7.53 0.92 25.76
C ALA A 295 -6.67 1.95 26.49
N TRP A 296 -6.30 1.69 27.75
CA TRP A 296 -5.41 2.57 28.51
C TRP A 296 -4.02 2.58 27.90
N SER A 297 -3.48 1.39 27.63
CA SER A 297 -2.15 1.20 27.03
C SER A 297 -2.09 1.75 25.59
N ASP A 298 -3.18 1.68 24.82
CA ASP A 298 -3.26 2.24 23.47
C ASP A 298 -3.12 3.78 23.48
N VAL A 299 -3.59 4.46 24.54
CA VAL A 299 -3.56 5.93 24.66
C VAL A 299 -2.31 6.43 25.38
N HIS A 300 -1.96 5.82 26.51
CA HIS A 300 -0.90 6.30 27.42
C HIS A 300 0.42 5.52 27.28
N GLY A 301 0.42 4.43 26.51
CA GLY A 301 1.58 3.56 26.31
C GLY A 301 1.62 2.38 27.29
N ALA A 302 2.23 1.27 26.87
CA ALA A 302 2.26 0.03 27.65
C ALA A 302 3.06 0.11 28.97
N ALA A 303 3.95 1.11 29.10
CA ALA A 303 4.71 1.37 30.33
C ALA A 303 3.91 2.17 31.37
N ASP A 304 2.80 2.80 30.97
CA ASP A 304 1.93 3.50 31.90
C ASP A 304 1.16 2.48 32.75
N GLY A 305 1.52 2.41 34.03
CA GLY A 305 0.95 1.51 35.02
C GLY A 305 -0.06 2.17 35.95
N THR A 306 -0.65 3.31 35.57
CA THR A 306 -1.55 4.08 36.43
C THR A 306 -2.63 3.17 37.04
N PRO A 307 -2.74 3.12 38.38
CA PRO A 307 -3.61 2.18 39.06
C PRO A 307 -5.09 2.63 39.00
N THR A 308 -5.99 1.66 38.93
CA THR A 308 -7.43 1.89 39.14
C THR A 308 -7.85 1.48 40.55
N PHE A 309 -7.04 0.69 41.23
CA PHE A 309 -7.14 0.39 42.65
C PHE A 309 -5.86 0.85 43.34
N ASP A 310 -5.94 1.90 44.16
CA ASP A 310 -4.78 2.53 44.77
C ASP A 310 -4.90 2.69 46.29
N PRO A 311 -4.50 1.68 47.07
CA PRO A 311 -4.49 1.73 48.54
C PRO A 311 -3.60 2.83 49.14
N ALA A 312 -2.64 3.37 48.38
CA ALA A 312 -1.76 4.42 48.86
C ALA A 312 -2.43 5.81 48.82
N ALA A 313 -3.25 6.06 47.80
CA ALA A 313 -3.94 7.34 47.61
C ALA A 313 -5.41 7.33 48.06
N ASN A 314 -6.10 6.20 47.95
CA ASN A 314 -7.51 6.05 48.31
C ASN A 314 -7.65 5.28 49.64
N PRO A 315 -8.00 5.96 50.75
CA PRO A 315 -8.18 5.31 52.04
C PRO A 315 -9.25 4.21 52.04
N LEU A 316 -10.21 4.26 51.11
CA LEU A 316 -11.24 3.23 50.97
C LEU A 316 -10.67 1.93 50.37
N ALA A 317 -9.81 2.04 49.35
CA ALA A 317 -9.06 0.92 48.80
C ALA A 317 -8.14 0.27 49.84
N ALA A 318 -7.56 1.07 50.75
CA ALA A 318 -6.75 0.56 51.85
C ALA A 318 -7.54 -0.36 52.82
N VAL A 319 -8.85 -0.15 52.99
CA VAL A 319 -9.69 -1.00 53.85
C VAL A 319 -9.82 -2.42 53.28
N GLY A 320 -9.97 -2.54 51.96
CA GLY A 320 -10.20 -3.82 51.26
C GLY A 320 -8.93 -4.52 50.76
N SER A 321 -7.76 -3.86 50.83
CA SER A 321 -6.52 -4.33 50.25
C SER A 321 -5.78 -5.35 51.14
N LEU A 322 -5.42 -6.52 50.58
CA LEU A 322 -4.61 -7.54 51.26
C LEU A 322 -3.10 -7.22 51.32
N THR A 323 -2.58 -6.52 50.30
CA THR A 323 -1.13 -6.37 50.08
C THR A 323 -0.63 -4.94 50.23
N GLY A 324 -1.54 -3.96 50.19
CA GLY A 324 -1.25 -2.54 50.19
C GLY A 324 -0.72 -2.02 48.85
N ARG A 325 -0.69 -2.86 47.80
CA ARG A 325 -0.10 -2.52 46.51
C ARG A 325 -1.16 -1.98 45.54
N SER A 326 -0.84 -0.90 44.86
CA SER A 326 -1.65 -0.32 43.79
C SER A 326 -1.57 -1.18 42.52
N ALA A 327 -2.68 -1.30 41.79
CA ALA A 327 -2.77 -2.08 40.57
C ALA A 327 -3.84 -1.54 39.61
N ARG A 328 -3.67 -1.81 38.30
CA ARG A 328 -4.71 -1.57 37.29
C ARG A 328 -5.57 -2.84 37.13
N LEU A 329 -6.68 -2.86 37.86
CA LEU A 329 -7.59 -4.00 37.92
C LEU A 329 -8.74 -3.85 36.91
N ASP A 330 -9.28 -2.64 36.82
CA ASP A 330 -10.31 -2.22 35.87
C ASP A 330 -9.72 -1.90 34.51
N ARG A 331 -10.33 -2.46 33.45
CA ARG A 331 -9.84 -2.27 32.08
C ARG A 331 -10.98 -2.14 31.08
N ILE A 332 -10.68 -1.51 29.96
CA ILE A 332 -11.46 -1.56 28.73
C ILE A 332 -10.58 -2.24 27.69
N LEU A 333 -10.91 -3.48 27.33
CA LEU A 333 -10.19 -4.28 26.35
C LEU A 333 -10.96 -4.32 25.03
N LEU A 334 -10.28 -4.14 23.91
CA LEU A 334 -10.90 -4.03 22.59
C LEU A 334 -10.38 -5.07 21.61
N ARG A 335 -11.32 -5.67 20.89
CA ARG A 335 -11.05 -6.48 19.71
C ARG A 335 -11.76 -5.86 18.51
N PRO A 336 -11.02 -5.40 17.49
CA PRO A 336 -11.61 -4.89 16.26
C PRO A 336 -12.35 -6.01 15.51
N GLY A 337 -13.48 -5.67 14.89
CA GLY A 337 -14.21 -6.54 13.98
C GLY A 337 -13.46 -6.76 12.65
N PRO A 338 -13.90 -7.72 11.81
CA PRO A 338 -13.23 -8.06 10.55
C PRO A 338 -13.39 -7.01 9.42
N GLY A 339 -14.17 -5.95 9.63
CA GLY A 339 -14.49 -4.95 8.61
C GLY A 339 -13.55 -3.73 8.54
N PRO A 340 -13.53 -2.99 7.42
CA PRO A 340 -12.61 -1.86 7.16
C PRO A 340 -12.89 -0.57 7.96
N GLY A 341 -13.77 -0.61 8.97
CA GLY A 341 -14.13 0.53 9.83
C GLY A 341 -13.88 0.30 11.33
N ALA A 342 -13.09 -0.72 11.68
CA ALA A 342 -12.94 -1.19 13.05
C ALA A 342 -12.68 -0.09 14.09
N VAL A 343 -13.28 -0.27 15.26
CA VAL A 343 -13.23 0.70 16.35
C VAL A 343 -11.81 0.85 16.91
N ARG A 344 -11.41 2.10 17.17
CA ARG A 344 -10.13 2.46 17.82
C ARG A 344 -10.39 3.32 19.05
N VAL A 345 -9.41 3.35 19.96
CA VAL A 345 -9.46 4.23 21.15
C VAL A 345 -8.87 5.58 20.78
N ARG A 346 -9.57 6.65 21.16
CA ARG A 346 -9.07 8.02 21.01
C ARG A 346 -8.63 8.63 22.32
N GLU A 347 -9.40 8.38 23.36
CA GLU A 347 -9.18 8.95 24.69
C GLU A 347 -9.44 7.85 25.71
N ALA A 348 -8.64 7.85 26.79
CA ALA A 348 -8.84 7.02 27.95
C ALA A 348 -8.57 7.88 29.20
N SER A 349 -9.48 7.87 30.17
CA SER A 349 -9.36 8.68 31.39
C SER A 349 -9.94 7.96 32.61
N LEU A 350 -9.48 8.37 33.79
CA LEU A 350 -10.04 7.91 35.06
C LEU A 350 -11.17 8.82 35.53
N ARG A 351 -12.09 8.25 36.30
CA ARG A 351 -13.20 8.94 36.96
C ARG A 351 -13.19 8.62 38.45
N GLY A 352 -13.42 9.65 39.27
CA GLY A 352 -13.43 9.51 40.73
C GLY A 352 -12.07 9.15 41.34
N ASP A 353 -10.98 9.45 40.64
CA ASP A 353 -9.58 9.34 41.08
C ASP A 353 -9.13 10.46 42.02
N SER A 354 -10.05 11.36 42.36
CA SER A 354 -9.88 12.42 43.35
C SER A 354 -11.03 12.39 44.37
N PRO A 355 -10.78 12.75 45.64
CA PRO A 355 -11.83 12.80 46.65
C PRO A 355 -12.79 13.98 46.41
N SER A 356 -14.02 13.87 46.90
CA SER A 356 -14.96 14.99 46.98
C SER A 356 -14.42 16.11 47.88
N PRO A 357 -15.02 17.32 47.87
CA PRO A 357 -14.66 18.41 48.80
C PRO A 357 -14.70 17.99 50.27
N GLU A 358 -15.55 17.02 50.63
CA GLU A 358 -15.65 16.43 51.97
C GLU A 358 -14.63 15.31 52.23
N GLY A 359 -13.67 15.11 51.33
CA GLY A 359 -12.61 14.11 51.43
C GLY A 359 -13.02 12.67 51.09
N LEU A 360 -14.16 12.47 50.43
CA LEU A 360 -14.67 11.13 50.12
C LEU A 360 -14.38 10.71 48.67
N PHE A 361 -13.67 9.60 48.50
CA PHE A 361 -13.63 8.89 47.22
C PHE A 361 -14.96 8.20 46.94
N VAL A 362 -15.35 8.17 45.67
CA VAL A 362 -16.65 7.64 45.19
C VAL A 362 -16.75 6.14 45.38
N SER A 363 -15.67 5.42 45.05
CA SER A 363 -15.50 3.97 45.20
C SER A 363 -14.06 3.67 45.62
N ASP A 364 -13.77 2.43 46.01
CA ASP A 364 -12.40 1.94 46.24
C ASP A 364 -11.65 1.72 44.93
N HIS A 365 -12.38 1.60 43.83
CA HIS A 365 -11.87 1.63 42.47
C HIS A 365 -12.15 2.99 41.79
N TYR A 366 -11.26 3.39 40.89
CA TYR A 366 -11.48 4.50 39.98
C TYR A 366 -12.16 3.99 38.71
N GLY A 367 -13.16 4.73 38.24
CA GLY A 367 -13.86 4.39 37.00
C GLY A 367 -12.93 4.57 35.80
N VAL A 368 -13.05 3.72 34.79
CA VAL A 368 -12.28 3.80 33.55
C VAL A 368 -13.21 4.18 32.41
N GLU A 369 -12.92 5.29 31.76
CA GLU A 369 -13.64 5.79 30.60
C GLU A 369 -12.76 5.67 29.35
N ALA A 370 -13.36 5.22 28.24
CA ALA A 370 -12.73 5.28 26.93
C ALA A 370 -13.68 5.86 25.88
N VAL A 371 -13.12 6.66 24.98
CA VAL A 371 -13.81 7.16 23.79
C VAL A 371 -13.40 6.28 22.62
N LEU A 372 -14.39 5.52 22.13
CA LEU A 372 -14.26 4.62 21.00
C LEU A 372 -14.68 5.36 19.73
N GLU A 373 -13.85 5.33 18.69
CA GLU A 373 -14.15 5.97 17.42
C GLU A 373 -14.06 4.96 16.28
N SER A 374 -15.12 4.92 15.49
CA SER A 374 -15.21 4.18 14.23
C SER A 374 -14.23 4.82 13.25
N GLY A 375 -13.32 4.04 12.66
CA GLY A 375 -12.48 4.58 11.59
C GLY A 375 -13.37 5.08 10.45
N ALA A 376 -13.10 6.27 9.91
CA ALA A 376 -13.64 6.60 8.59
C ALA A 376 -13.21 5.48 7.62
N PRO A 377 -14.05 5.06 6.66
CA PRO A 377 -13.60 4.13 5.63
C PRO A 377 -12.37 4.75 4.95
N GLY A 378 -11.18 4.21 5.22
CA GLY A 378 -9.94 4.64 4.55
C GLY A 378 -8.84 5.34 5.38
N GLU A 379 -8.89 5.47 6.71
CA GLU A 379 -7.75 6.05 7.46
C GLU A 379 -6.94 5.03 8.26
N GLY A 380 -5.88 4.57 7.60
CA GLY A 380 -4.84 3.64 8.05
C GLY A 380 -4.56 2.65 6.91
N PRO A 381 -3.44 2.75 6.16
CA PRO A 381 -3.24 1.88 5.03
C PRO A 381 -3.10 0.43 5.52
N ALA A 382 -3.82 -0.47 4.86
CA ALA A 382 -3.72 -1.91 5.07
C ALA A 382 -2.26 -2.38 5.00
N PRO A 383 -1.88 -3.49 5.66
CA PRO A 383 -0.57 -4.10 5.45
C PRO A 383 -0.35 -4.34 3.94
N LEU A 384 0.84 -4.02 3.46
CA LEU A 384 1.17 -4.20 2.05
C LEU A 384 1.59 -5.66 1.83
N ASP A 385 0.64 -6.49 1.43
CA ASP A 385 0.83 -7.90 1.16
C ASP A 385 1.26 -8.16 -0.29
N VAL A 386 2.44 -7.64 -0.63
CA VAL A 386 3.08 -7.86 -1.94
C VAL A 386 4.17 -8.94 -1.80
N PRO A 387 4.27 -9.89 -2.73
CA PRO A 387 5.31 -10.92 -2.69
C PRO A 387 6.72 -10.34 -2.56
N ALA A 388 7.47 -10.84 -1.57
CA ALA A 388 8.85 -10.43 -1.34
C ALA A 388 9.81 -10.85 -2.47
N THR A 389 10.84 -10.05 -2.71
CA THR A 389 11.92 -10.33 -3.66
C THR A 389 13.30 -10.16 -3.04
N ALA A 390 14.22 -11.08 -3.34
CA ALA A 390 15.63 -11.00 -2.92
C ALA A 390 16.44 -9.92 -3.68
N ARG A 391 15.74 -9.04 -4.41
CA ARG A 391 16.28 -7.89 -5.16
C ARG A 391 16.18 -6.59 -4.36
N THR A 392 15.44 -6.58 -3.26
CA THR A 392 15.24 -5.41 -2.42
C THR A 392 15.42 -5.77 -0.95
N ALA A 393 15.78 -4.77 -0.14
CA ALA A 393 15.92 -4.91 1.29
C ALA A 393 15.64 -3.60 2.03
N VAL A 394 15.26 -3.72 3.30
CA VAL A 394 15.31 -2.62 4.28
C VAL A 394 16.40 -2.96 5.29
N ALA A 395 17.37 -2.08 5.46
CA ALA A 395 18.53 -2.30 6.31
C ALA A 395 18.97 -1.02 7.02
N TRP A 396 19.69 -1.16 8.13
CA TRP A 396 20.50 -0.08 8.67
C TRP A 396 21.89 -0.14 8.05
N LEU A 397 22.45 1.01 7.67
CA LEU A 397 23.82 1.13 7.19
C LEU A 397 24.67 1.74 8.32
N PRO A 398 25.62 0.99 8.91
CA PRO A 398 26.50 1.51 9.95
C PRO A 398 27.41 2.62 9.39
N PRO A 399 27.92 3.51 10.28
CA PRO A 399 28.99 4.43 9.90
C PRO A 399 30.19 3.70 9.29
N HIS A 400 30.90 4.38 8.39
CA HIS A 400 32.08 3.83 7.73
C HIS A 400 33.15 3.47 8.76
N ASP A 401 33.59 2.20 8.73
CA ASP A 401 34.68 1.66 9.54
C ASP A 401 35.69 0.99 8.60
N PRO A 402 36.91 1.55 8.45
CA PRO A 402 37.93 1.02 7.56
C PRO A 402 38.31 -0.43 7.84
N ALA A 403 38.32 -0.87 9.11
CA ALA A 403 38.70 -2.22 9.50
C ALA A 403 37.63 -3.24 9.10
N VAL A 404 36.35 -2.87 9.29
CA VAL A 404 35.22 -3.67 8.80
C VAL A 404 35.26 -3.80 7.27
N GLU A 405 35.52 -2.70 6.56
CA GLU A 405 35.58 -2.74 5.10
C GLU A 405 36.76 -3.55 4.56
N GLU A 406 37.92 -3.46 5.20
CA GLU A 406 39.09 -4.25 4.83
C GLU A 406 38.82 -5.76 5.00
N LEU A 407 38.27 -6.16 6.15
CA LEU A 407 37.86 -7.54 6.40
C LEU A 407 36.85 -8.04 5.36
N ARG A 408 35.82 -7.24 5.06
CA ARG A 408 34.83 -7.59 4.04
C ARG A 408 35.45 -7.71 2.66
N ARG A 409 36.34 -6.80 2.27
CA ARG A 409 37.03 -6.85 0.97
C ARG A 409 37.87 -8.11 0.80
N GLU A 410 38.51 -8.56 1.86
CA GLU A 410 39.36 -9.76 1.86
C GLU A 410 38.55 -11.07 1.94
N HIS A 411 37.44 -11.09 2.69
CA HIS A 411 36.80 -12.34 3.11
C HIS A 411 35.30 -12.46 2.76
N ASP A 412 34.61 -11.38 2.37
CA ASP A 412 33.21 -11.41 1.97
C ASP A 412 33.09 -11.37 0.43
N PRO A 413 32.72 -12.49 -0.24
CA PRO A 413 32.51 -12.49 -1.69
C PRO A 413 31.38 -11.55 -2.13
N GLN A 414 30.53 -11.09 -1.21
CA GLN A 414 29.46 -10.13 -1.47
C GLN A 414 29.87 -8.68 -1.20
N ALA A 415 31.11 -8.39 -0.78
CA ALA A 415 31.53 -7.02 -0.43
C ALA A 415 31.38 -6.00 -1.58
N GLY A 416 31.60 -6.44 -2.83
CA GLY A 416 31.38 -5.59 -4.02
C GLY A 416 29.91 -5.45 -4.41
N ARG A 417 29.03 -6.31 -3.89
CA ARG A 417 27.59 -6.32 -4.18
C ARG A 417 26.75 -5.68 -3.08
N TRP A 418 27.22 -5.70 -1.85
CA TRP A 418 26.50 -5.23 -0.68
C TRP A 418 27.35 -4.23 0.11
N PRO A 419 26.82 -3.03 0.45
CA PRO A 419 27.46 -2.19 1.45
C PRO A 419 27.51 -2.90 2.81
N ALA A 420 28.30 -2.40 3.76
CA ALA A 420 28.22 -2.88 5.14
C ALA A 420 26.81 -2.55 5.65
N HIS A 421 26.11 -3.51 6.26
CA HIS A 421 24.70 -3.36 6.58
C HIS A 421 24.26 -4.33 7.68
N VAL A 422 23.15 -4.00 8.33
CA VAL A 422 22.36 -4.88 9.19
C VAL A 422 20.95 -4.98 8.60
N ASN A 423 20.57 -6.16 8.12
CA ASN A 423 19.25 -6.36 7.51
C ASN A 423 18.13 -6.32 8.55
N LEU A 424 17.06 -5.60 8.24
CA LEU A 424 15.78 -5.68 8.95
C LEU A 424 14.81 -6.53 8.13
N LEU A 425 14.62 -6.21 6.85
CA LEU A 425 13.83 -6.99 5.90
C LEU A 425 14.69 -7.34 4.69
N PHE A 426 15.21 -8.56 4.61
CA PHE A 426 15.87 -9.06 3.40
C PHE A 426 14.90 -9.98 2.64
N GLY A 427 14.57 -9.60 1.41
CA GLY A 427 13.32 -10.05 0.79
C GLY A 427 12.23 -9.03 1.05
N PHE A 428 12.41 -7.80 0.55
CA PHE A 428 11.41 -6.75 0.68
C PHE A 428 10.48 -6.73 -0.55
N VAL A 429 9.54 -5.78 -0.65
CA VAL A 429 8.66 -5.66 -1.82
C VAL A 429 9.46 -5.27 -3.08
N PRO A 430 8.98 -5.58 -4.30
CA PRO A 430 9.60 -5.13 -5.54
C PRO A 430 9.72 -3.61 -5.62
N GLU A 431 10.69 -3.11 -6.39
CA GLU A 431 10.94 -1.67 -6.52
C GLU A 431 9.71 -0.91 -7.07
N SER A 432 8.89 -1.56 -7.90
CA SER A 432 7.61 -1.04 -8.39
C SER A 432 6.62 -0.70 -7.28
N SER A 433 6.73 -1.35 -6.12
CA SER A 433 5.85 -1.12 -4.97
C SER A 433 6.43 -0.12 -3.97
N PHE A 434 7.59 0.49 -4.25
CA PHE A 434 8.21 1.45 -3.32
C PHE A 434 7.37 2.72 -3.13
N GLY A 435 6.55 3.10 -4.11
CA GLY A 435 5.62 4.23 -3.98
C GLY A 435 4.65 4.07 -2.81
N GLU A 436 4.16 2.85 -2.59
CA GLU A 436 3.25 2.51 -1.49
C GLU A 436 4.01 2.08 -0.23
N ALA A 437 5.12 1.36 -0.39
CA ALA A 437 5.85 0.78 0.72
C ALA A 437 6.66 1.79 1.53
N VAL A 438 7.25 2.81 0.89
CA VAL A 438 8.08 3.79 1.61
C VAL A 438 7.26 4.69 2.55
N PRO A 439 6.06 5.17 2.20
CA PRO A 439 5.16 5.83 3.15
C PRO A 439 4.80 4.94 4.36
N LEU A 440 4.55 3.65 4.13
CA LEU A 440 4.31 2.69 5.21
C LEU A 440 5.54 2.49 6.11
N LEU A 441 6.74 2.45 5.53
CA LEU A 441 7.99 2.43 6.28
C LEU A 441 8.16 3.72 7.10
N ALA A 442 7.81 4.88 6.54
CA ALA A 442 7.84 6.17 7.21
C ALA A 442 6.92 6.22 8.42
N GLU A 443 5.71 5.65 8.34
CA GLU A 443 4.81 5.57 9.49
C GLU A 443 5.39 4.73 10.63
N VAL A 444 6.00 3.57 10.31
CA VAL A 444 6.66 2.73 11.31
C VAL A 444 7.84 3.48 11.92
N ALA A 445 8.68 4.07 11.07
CA ALA A 445 9.86 4.83 11.47
C ALA A 445 9.50 6.03 12.36
N ALA A 446 8.44 6.78 12.07
CA ALA A 446 7.98 7.91 12.89
C ALA A 446 7.59 7.50 14.32
N ARG A 447 7.10 6.26 14.50
CA ARG A 447 6.72 5.72 15.82
C ARG A 447 7.86 5.04 16.55
N THR A 448 8.98 4.77 15.88
CA THR A 448 10.17 4.16 16.50
C THR A 448 11.22 5.23 16.77
N GLN A 449 11.56 5.45 18.04
CA GLN A 449 12.63 6.37 18.40
C GLN A 449 13.98 5.86 17.92
N ALA A 450 14.86 6.77 17.49
CA ALA A 450 16.26 6.45 17.20
C ALA A 450 16.95 5.94 18.48
N PHE A 451 17.84 4.95 18.33
CA PHE A 451 18.53 4.32 19.45
C PHE A 451 20.02 4.14 19.17
N THR A 452 20.80 3.92 20.22
CA THR A 452 22.25 3.74 20.15
C THR A 452 22.60 2.26 20.30
N VAL A 453 23.56 1.79 19.51
CA VAL A 453 24.04 0.41 19.53
C VAL A 453 25.55 0.36 19.71
N ARG A 454 26.04 -0.72 20.32
CA ARG A 454 27.47 -1.04 20.39
C ARG A 454 27.73 -2.26 19.52
N MET A 455 28.61 -2.10 18.53
CA MET A 455 29.01 -3.17 17.63
C MET A 455 30.23 -3.88 18.19
N ALA A 456 30.07 -5.06 18.79
CA ALA A 456 31.16 -5.77 19.44
C ALA A 456 30.89 -7.26 19.51
N GLY A 457 31.95 -8.07 19.45
CA GLY A 457 31.83 -9.53 19.44
C GLY A 457 31.73 -10.06 18.02
N VAL A 458 32.70 -10.91 17.65
CA VAL A 458 32.69 -11.61 16.37
C VAL A 458 32.14 -13.01 16.60
N HIS A 459 31.12 -13.36 15.83
CA HIS A 459 30.41 -14.62 15.91
C HIS A 459 30.34 -15.28 14.53
N ASP A 460 29.82 -16.51 14.48
CA ASP A 460 29.70 -17.27 13.24
C ASP A 460 28.34 -17.95 13.07
N PHE A 461 27.91 -18.10 11.81
CA PHE A 461 26.79 -18.95 11.40
C PHE A 461 27.31 -20.11 10.54
N GLY A 462 27.21 -21.34 11.05
CA GLY A 462 27.64 -22.53 10.31
C GLY A 462 26.74 -22.88 9.12
N HIS A 463 27.33 -23.28 8.01
CA HIS A 463 26.67 -23.86 6.84
C HIS A 463 27.49 -25.02 6.25
N ARG A 464 26.95 -25.76 5.26
CA ARG A 464 27.53 -27.05 4.79
C ARG A 464 29.01 -26.98 4.38
N GLU A 465 29.45 -25.86 3.81
CA GLU A 465 30.81 -25.69 3.26
C GLU A 465 31.71 -24.70 4.04
N GLY A 466 31.29 -24.24 5.22
CA GLY A 466 32.02 -23.23 6.01
C GLY A 466 31.12 -22.47 6.98
N ALA A 467 31.50 -21.25 7.33
CA ALA A 467 30.69 -20.37 8.16
C ALA A 467 30.75 -18.92 7.67
N THR A 468 29.66 -18.18 7.89
CA THR A 468 29.61 -16.72 7.76
C THR A 468 30.02 -16.09 9.08
N LEU A 469 31.04 -15.24 9.07
CA LEU A 469 31.52 -14.48 10.22
C LEU A 469 30.81 -13.14 10.27
N TRP A 470 30.40 -12.70 11.44
CA TRP A 470 29.64 -11.47 11.62
C TRP A 470 29.99 -10.74 12.92
N LEU A 471 29.87 -9.41 12.89
CA LEU A 471 29.99 -8.53 14.04
C LEU A 471 28.60 -8.31 14.65
N ASP A 472 28.48 -8.44 15.97
CA ASP A 472 27.21 -8.28 16.68
C ASP A 472 26.86 -6.80 16.94
N PRO A 473 25.81 -6.25 16.27
CA PRO A 473 25.33 -4.89 16.48
C PRO A 473 24.40 -4.75 17.69
N ALA A 474 24.11 -5.84 18.41
CA ALA A 474 23.23 -5.90 19.56
C ALA A 474 23.97 -6.35 20.83
N ALA A 475 25.28 -6.05 20.93
CA ALA A 475 26.12 -6.46 22.04
C ALA A 475 25.68 -5.92 23.42
N ASP A 476 24.86 -4.86 23.45
CA ASP A 476 24.24 -4.27 24.66
C ASP A 476 22.75 -4.65 24.81
N GLY A 477 22.26 -5.60 24.01
CA GLY A 477 20.87 -6.05 23.98
C GLY A 477 20.22 -5.86 22.60
N ASP A 478 19.28 -6.75 22.26
CA ASP A 478 18.60 -6.78 20.96
C ASP A 478 17.16 -6.23 20.99
N GLY A 479 16.64 -5.83 22.17
CA GLY A 479 15.26 -5.35 22.34
C GLY A 479 14.79 -4.33 21.30
N PRO A 480 15.49 -3.19 21.11
CA PRO A 480 15.13 -2.19 20.10
C PRO A 480 15.13 -2.73 18.66
N TRP A 481 16.06 -3.65 18.35
CA TRP A 481 16.11 -4.33 17.05
C TRP A 481 14.90 -5.24 16.84
N GLN A 482 14.49 -5.99 17.87
CA GLN A 482 13.32 -6.88 17.82
C GLN A 482 12.02 -6.08 17.68
N GLU A 483 11.88 -4.98 18.42
CA GLU A 483 10.71 -4.09 18.34
C GLU A 483 10.55 -3.47 16.95
N LEU A 484 11.62 -2.89 16.43
CA LEU A 484 11.64 -2.31 15.08
C LEU A 484 11.32 -3.39 14.04
N ARG A 485 11.95 -4.57 14.12
CA ARG A 485 11.68 -5.68 13.21
C ARG A 485 10.22 -6.12 13.25
N ARG A 486 9.64 -6.24 14.45
CA ARG A 486 8.24 -6.64 14.65
C ARG A 486 7.28 -5.65 14.01
N ALA A 487 7.47 -4.35 14.26
CA ALA A 487 6.64 -3.30 13.68
C ALA A 487 6.71 -3.26 12.15
N LEU A 488 7.90 -3.48 11.59
CA LEU A 488 8.09 -3.59 10.14
C LEU A 488 7.38 -4.83 9.56
N VAL A 489 7.52 -6.00 10.19
CA VAL A 489 6.86 -7.24 9.71
C VAL A 489 5.33 -7.16 9.79
N GLU A 490 4.78 -6.42 10.76
CA GLU A 490 3.33 -6.19 10.86
C GLU A 490 2.78 -5.43 9.65
N ARG A 491 3.53 -4.45 9.13
CA ARG A 491 3.15 -3.71 7.90
C ARG A 491 3.49 -4.45 6.61
N PHE A 492 4.46 -5.36 6.64
CA PHE A 492 4.95 -6.12 5.48
C PHE A 492 4.98 -7.63 5.78
N PRO A 493 3.81 -8.30 5.91
CA PRO A 493 3.73 -9.69 6.32
C PRO A 493 4.46 -10.63 5.34
N GLY A 494 4.39 -10.37 4.03
CA GLY A 494 5.12 -11.10 2.99
C GLY A 494 6.65 -11.03 3.10
N CYS A 495 7.19 -10.10 3.90
CA CYS A 495 8.63 -9.86 4.06
C CYS A 495 9.23 -10.49 5.34
N ARG A 496 8.49 -11.33 6.05
CA ARG A 496 8.95 -11.97 7.32
C ARG A 496 10.19 -12.85 7.15
N GLY A 497 10.42 -13.40 5.96
CA GLY A 497 11.45 -14.40 5.70
C GLY A 497 11.03 -15.81 6.15
N ARG A 498 11.85 -16.82 5.84
CA ARG A 498 11.51 -18.25 6.06
C ARG A 498 11.99 -18.84 7.39
N ARG A 499 12.88 -18.14 8.11
CA ARG A 499 13.46 -18.62 9.38
C ARG A 499 12.70 -18.02 10.57
N GLU A 500 12.45 -18.83 11.58
CA GLU A 500 11.96 -18.35 12.87
C GLU A 500 13.07 -17.57 13.60
N GLY A 501 12.70 -16.41 14.14
CA GLY A 501 13.61 -15.53 14.86
C GLY A 501 14.34 -14.51 13.97
N TYR A 502 14.88 -13.48 14.62
CA TYR A 502 15.70 -12.43 14.02
C TYR A 502 16.95 -12.25 14.86
N THR A 503 18.12 -12.33 14.22
CA THR A 503 19.40 -11.98 14.84
C THR A 503 19.99 -10.84 14.02
N PRO A 504 20.07 -9.61 14.56
CA PRO A 504 20.74 -8.52 13.86
C PRO A 504 22.23 -8.87 13.75
N HIS A 505 22.81 -8.73 12.57
CA HIS A 505 24.21 -9.08 12.32
C HIS A 505 24.79 -8.25 11.18
N LEU A 506 26.08 -7.93 11.27
CA LEU A 506 26.86 -7.32 10.20
C LEU A 506 27.88 -8.33 9.68
N THR A 507 27.71 -8.81 8.44
CA THR A 507 28.62 -9.82 7.86
C THR A 507 30.00 -9.25 7.59
N LEU A 508 31.04 -9.92 8.12
CA LEU A 508 32.45 -9.59 7.93
C LEU A 508 33.11 -10.43 6.84
N GLY A 509 32.67 -11.68 6.64
CA GLY A 509 33.29 -12.59 5.67
C GLY A 509 32.86 -14.03 5.80
N HIS A 510 33.47 -14.92 5.02
CA HIS A 510 33.25 -16.36 5.06
C HIS A 510 34.57 -17.10 5.29
N SER A 511 34.54 -18.18 6.08
CA SER A 511 35.72 -19.02 6.34
C SER A 511 35.35 -20.50 6.37
N ARG A 512 36.30 -21.36 5.98
CA ARG A 512 36.24 -22.81 6.19
C ARG A 512 36.75 -23.24 7.57
N ASP A 513 37.46 -22.34 8.28
CA ASP A 513 37.91 -22.50 9.67
C ASP A 513 37.37 -21.32 10.51
N PRO A 514 36.11 -21.41 11.01
CA PRO A 514 35.48 -20.34 11.75
C PRO A 514 36.21 -20.01 13.05
N ARG A 515 36.74 -21.01 13.78
CA ARG A 515 37.39 -20.78 15.08
C ARG A 515 38.66 -19.94 14.94
N ARG A 516 39.46 -20.21 13.91
CA ARG A 516 40.63 -19.37 13.62
C ARG A 516 40.22 -17.98 13.15
N ALA A 517 39.26 -17.90 12.22
CA ALA A 517 38.80 -16.63 11.65
C ALA A 517 38.18 -15.70 12.71
N VAL A 518 37.37 -16.21 13.64
CA VAL A 518 36.82 -15.43 14.75
C VAL A 518 37.93 -14.78 15.58
N ARG A 519 38.98 -15.54 15.94
CA ARG A 519 40.13 -15.00 16.71
C ARG A 519 40.88 -13.91 15.94
N GLU A 520 41.13 -14.16 14.65
CA GLU A 520 41.82 -13.23 13.76
C GLU A 520 41.04 -11.91 13.58
N PHE A 521 39.74 -12.01 13.29
CA PHE A 521 38.88 -10.85 13.05
C PHE A 521 38.68 -10.06 14.35
N THR A 522 38.54 -10.75 15.48
CA THR A 522 38.48 -10.09 16.81
C THR A 522 39.76 -9.31 17.10
N ALA A 523 40.93 -9.87 16.79
CA ALA A 523 42.21 -9.17 16.99
C ALA A 523 42.36 -7.94 16.09
N ARG A 524 41.95 -8.02 14.82
CA ARG A 524 41.97 -6.89 13.88
C ARG A 524 40.99 -5.77 14.27
N LEU A 525 39.80 -6.12 14.75
CA LEU A 525 38.79 -5.15 15.19
C LEU A 525 39.10 -4.57 16.60
N GLY A 526 39.84 -5.30 17.44
CA GLY A 526 40.22 -4.87 18.80
C GLY A 526 41.54 -4.09 18.90
N GLY A 527 42.26 -3.90 17.79
CA GLY A 527 43.59 -3.26 17.75
C GLY A 527 43.60 -1.72 17.84
N ALA A 528 42.43 -1.08 17.83
CA ALA A 528 42.24 0.34 18.10
C ALA A 528 41.07 0.47 19.10
N ALA A 529 41.00 1.57 19.85
CA ALA A 529 40.00 1.81 20.90
C ALA A 529 38.59 1.27 20.53
N ALA A 530 37.89 0.65 21.50
CA ALA A 530 36.59 0.04 21.29
C ALA A 530 35.68 0.93 20.41
N PRO A 531 35.04 0.38 19.36
CA PRO A 531 34.29 1.19 18.40
C PRO A 531 33.26 2.04 19.14
N ALA A 532 33.23 3.33 18.80
CA ALA A 532 32.31 4.27 19.42
C ALA A 532 30.86 3.78 19.24
N PRO A 533 29.97 4.04 20.22
CA PRO A 533 28.56 3.73 20.07
C PRO A 533 28.00 4.35 18.78
N ALA A 534 27.27 3.57 18.00
CA ALA A 534 26.70 3.99 16.72
C ALA A 534 25.21 4.31 16.89
N ARG A 535 24.72 5.38 16.27
CA ARG A 535 23.31 5.75 16.29
C ARG A 535 22.56 5.08 15.13
N VAL A 536 21.53 4.31 15.45
CA VAL A 536 20.52 3.84 14.49
C VAL A 536 19.50 4.96 14.32
N GLY A 537 19.79 5.88 13.40
CA GLY A 537 18.97 7.06 13.12
C GLY A 537 18.05 6.93 11.91
N ALA A 538 18.46 6.14 10.90
CA ALA A 538 17.72 6.04 9.65
C ALA A 538 17.80 4.64 9.05
N LEU A 539 16.77 4.27 8.29
CA LEU A 539 16.67 3.02 7.54
C LEU A 539 16.95 3.29 6.06
N ALA A 540 17.76 2.44 5.44
CA ALA A 540 18.01 2.45 4.01
C ALA A 540 17.09 1.45 3.30
N VAL A 541 16.41 1.92 2.25
CA VAL A 541 15.68 1.08 1.29
C VAL A 541 16.61 0.80 0.12
N LEU A 542 16.99 -0.46 -0.04
CA LEU A 542 18.00 -0.93 -0.98
C LEU A 542 17.33 -1.69 -2.14
N SER A 543 17.85 -1.51 -3.36
CA SER A 543 17.53 -2.38 -4.49
C SER A 543 18.76 -2.71 -5.33
N ARG A 544 18.75 -3.89 -5.96
CA ARG A 544 19.71 -4.29 -7.00
C ARG A 544 18.97 -4.67 -8.29
N ARG A 545 19.55 -4.30 -9.42
CA ARG A 545 19.03 -4.52 -10.77
C ARG A 545 20.03 -5.37 -11.56
N GLY A 546 19.54 -6.35 -12.31
CA GLY A 546 20.39 -7.33 -13.00
C GLY A 546 21.43 -7.95 -12.05
N ASP A 547 22.68 -8.07 -12.48
CA ASP A 547 23.75 -8.58 -11.61
C ASP A 547 24.48 -7.49 -10.80
N GLY A 548 23.99 -6.25 -10.86
CA GLY A 548 24.57 -5.12 -10.15
C GLY A 548 24.51 -5.21 -8.61
N PRO A 549 25.16 -4.25 -7.94
CA PRO A 549 25.16 -4.14 -6.47
C PRO A 549 23.82 -3.63 -5.93
N MET A 550 23.58 -3.87 -4.65
CA MET A 550 22.55 -3.18 -3.87
C MET A 550 22.91 -1.70 -3.74
N ARG A 551 22.00 -0.83 -4.15
CA ARG A 551 22.12 0.63 -4.03
C ARG A 551 20.99 1.18 -3.17
N VAL A 552 21.28 2.22 -2.41
CA VAL A 552 20.28 2.96 -1.65
C VAL A 552 19.38 3.71 -2.63
N ARG A 553 18.07 3.54 -2.49
CA ARG A 553 17.03 4.23 -3.28
C ARG A 553 16.30 5.28 -2.47
N ALA A 554 16.11 5.02 -1.18
CA ALA A 554 15.58 5.98 -0.24
C ALA A 554 16.17 5.75 1.16
N THR A 555 16.15 6.77 1.99
CA THR A 555 16.38 6.68 3.43
C THR A 555 15.14 7.17 4.18
N VAL A 556 14.84 6.55 5.31
CA VAL A 556 13.70 6.89 6.18
C VAL A 556 14.21 7.13 7.60
N GLU A 557 14.05 8.35 8.12
CA GLU A 557 14.52 8.72 9.47
C GLU A 557 13.61 8.15 10.56
N LEU A 558 14.22 7.57 11.60
CA LEU A 558 13.53 7.11 12.80
C LEU A 558 13.14 8.30 13.70
N GLY A 559 11.97 8.23 14.30
CA GLY A 559 11.38 9.26 15.16
C GLY A 559 10.61 10.35 14.41
N THR A 560 10.95 10.62 13.14
CA THR A 560 10.23 11.60 12.30
C THR A 560 9.50 10.96 11.13
N GLY A 561 9.99 9.84 10.61
CA GLY A 561 9.49 9.23 9.37
C GLY A 561 9.90 10.00 8.11
N GLU A 562 10.82 10.96 8.21
CA GLU A 562 11.23 11.76 7.05
C GLU A 562 11.85 10.87 5.96
N VAL A 563 11.34 11.00 4.72
CA VAL A 563 11.78 10.20 3.57
C VAL A 563 12.66 11.05 2.67
N ARG A 564 13.86 10.54 2.36
CA ARG A 564 14.75 11.12 1.35
C ARG A 564 15.01 10.13 0.23
N TRP A 565 14.55 10.44 -0.97
CA TRP A 565 14.86 9.68 -2.18
C TRP A 565 16.26 10.01 -2.71
N ILE A 566 16.99 8.99 -3.15
CA ILE A 566 18.33 9.14 -3.73
C ILE A 566 18.19 9.24 -5.26
N PRO A 567 18.55 10.37 -5.89
CA PRO A 567 18.51 10.52 -7.34
C PRO A 567 19.46 9.54 -8.05
N GLU A 568 19.06 9.08 -9.24
CA GLU A 568 19.96 8.28 -10.07
C GLU A 568 21.03 9.16 -10.74
N PRO A 569 22.29 8.70 -10.84
CA PRO A 569 23.33 9.44 -11.57
C PRO A 569 22.92 9.58 -13.04
N GLN A 570 22.78 10.82 -13.52
CA GLN A 570 22.56 11.11 -14.93
C GLN A 570 23.90 11.10 -15.67
N ALA A 571 23.93 10.48 -16.85
CA ALA A 571 25.09 10.55 -17.74
C ALA A 571 25.25 11.98 -18.28
N VAL A 572 26.36 12.64 -17.96
CA VAL A 572 26.68 13.99 -18.44
C VAL A 572 27.11 13.90 -19.92
N PRO A 573 26.52 14.66 -20.85
CA PRO A 573 26.93 14.63 -22.25
C PRO A 573 28.33 15.24 -22.45
N ALA A 574 29.19 14.53 -23.21
CA ALA A 574 30.49 15.04 -23.65
C ALA A 574 30.34 16.13 -24.74
N THR A 575 31.36 17.00 -24.88
CA THR A 575 31.35 18.25 -25.67
C THR A 575 31.22 18.05 -27.19
N THR A 576 30.57 19.01 -27.88
CA THR A 576 30.01 18.88 -29.25
C THR A 576 30.89 19.35 -30.41
N GLY A 577 31.94 20.15 -30.18
CA GLY A 577 32.61 20.93 -31.25
C GLY A 577 33.31 20.11 -32.35
N ALA A 578 33.92 18.98 -32.02
CA ALA A 578 34.62 18.15 -33.01
C ALA A 578 33.68 17.37 -33.95
N ALA A 579 32.45 17.09 -33.49
CA ALA A 579 31.51 16.22 -34.18
C ALA A 579 30.82 16.89 -35.40
N GLU A 580 30.74 18.22 -35.44
CA GLU A 580 30.12 18.95 -36.56
C GLU A 580 31.03 19.02 -37.79
N ALA A 581 32.31 19.36 -37.60
CA ALA A 581 33.29 19.36 -38.68
C ALA A 581 33.43 17.97 -39.33
N GLN A 582 33.37 16.92 -38.51
CA GLN A 582 33.43 15.53 -38.97
C GLN A 582 32.19 15.12 -39.77
N ALA A 583 30.99 15.53 -39.35
CA ALA A 583 29.76 15.28 -40.07
C ALA A 583 29.75 15.97 -41.44
N GLU A 584 30.24 17.21 -41.53
CA GLU A 584 30.35 17.94 -42.79
C GLU A 584 31.38 17.29 -43.74
N ALA A 585 32.52 16.82 -43.21
CA ALA A 585 33.51 16.08 -43.99
C ALA A 585 32.93 14.78 -44.58
N VAL A 586 32.14 14.03 -43.80
CA VAL A 586 31.43 12.83 -44.29
C VAL A 586 30.40 13.19 -45.35
N ARG A 587 29.57 14.23 -45.12
CA ARG A 587 28.59 14.72 -46.11
C ARG A 587 29.26 15.09 -47.43
N ALA A 588 30.37 15.83 -47.39
CA ALA A 588 31.11 16.25 -48.58
C ALA A 588 31.70 15.04 -49.35
N ARG A 589 32.10 13.97 -48.66
CA ARG A 589 32.54 12.72 -49.29
C ARG A 589 31.39 11.98 -49.95
N VAL A 590 30.25 11.87 -49.27
CA VAL A 590 29.03 11.26 -49.84
C VAL A 590 28.57 12.04 -51.07
N ALA A 591 28.56 13.37 -51.02
CA ALA A 591 28.20 14.22 -52.16
C ALA A 591 29.12 14.01 -53.37
N ARG A 592 30.43 13.89 -53.15
CA ARG A 592 31.39 13.58 -54.23
C ARG A 592 31.21 12.17 -54.79
N ALA A 593 30.86 11.19 -53.96
CA ALA A 593 30.60 9.82 -54.40
C ALA A 593 29.35 9.71 -55.28
N LEU A 594 28.38 10.60 -55.03
CA LEU A 594 27.11 10.69 -55.72
C LEU A 594 27.10 11.82 -56.75
N ASP A 595 28.16 11.87 -57.57
CA ASP A 595 28.35 12.88 -58.60
C ASP A 595 27.14 12.95 -59.56
N GLY A 596 26.84 14.17 -60.03
CA GLY A 596 25.65 14.49 -60.82
C GLY A 596 24.33 14.61 -60.03
N GLY A 597 24.35 14.39 -58.72
CA GLY A 597 23.20 14.58 -57.82
C GLY A 597 23.38 15.70 -56.80
N VAL A 598 22.36 15.90 -55.95
CA VAL A 598 22.39 16.86 -54.83
C VAL A 598 22.16 16.14 -53.52
N VAL A 599 23.10 16.28 -52.57
CA VAL A 599 23.00 15.68 -51.23
C VAL A 599 22.64 16.74 -50.20
N HIS A 600 21.42 16.67 -49.71
CA HIS A 600 20.90 17.53 -48.66
C HIS A 600 21.17 16.93 -47.28
N LEU A 601 21.59 17.77 -46.34
CA LEU A 601 21.46 17.48 -44.92
C LEU A 601 19.97 17.48 -44.54
N ALA A 602 19.56 16.68 -43.57
CA ALA A 602 18.22 16.68 -42.99
C ALA A 602 18.28 16.57 -41.44
N GLY A 603 17.12 16.48 -40.81
CA GLY A 603 17.00 16.14 -39.40
C GLY A 603 17.63 17.16 -38.44
N SER A 604 18.09 16.67 -37.28
CA SER A 604 18.52 17.54 -36.16
C SER A 604 19.74 18.41 -36.48
N ARG A 605 20.62 17.95 -37.37
CA ARG A 605 21.79 18.72 -37.83
C ARG A 605 21.38 19.87 -38.73
N ARG A 606 20.42 19.67 -39.65
CA ARG A 606 19.86 20.76 -40.46
C ARG A 606 19.10 21.79 -39.63
N MET A 607 18.34 21.32 -38.63
CA MET A 607 17.64 22.19 -37.68
C MET A 607 18.59 22.97 -36.76
N GLY A 608 19.86 22.55 -36.63
CA GLY A 608 20.85 23.17 -35.74
C GLY A 608 20.66 22.82 -34.26
N CYS A 609 19.99 21.70 -33.96
CA CYS A 609 19.71 21.24 -32.59
C CYS A 609 20.26 19.82 -32.32
N ALA A 610 21.30 19.43 -33.06
CA ALA A 610 21.96 18.14 -32.88
C ALA A 610 22.72 18.07 -31.55
N GLY A 611 22.50 16.99 -30.79
CA GLY A 611 23.26 16.69 -29.58
C GLY A 611 24.53 15.86 -29.88
N PRO A 612 25.36 15.59 -28.86
CA PRO A 612 26.49 14.66 -28.98
C PRO A 612 26.02 13.29 -29.49
N GLY A 613 26.73 12.73 -30.46
CA GLY A 613 26.41 11.43 -31.04
C GLY A 613 25.12 11.38 -31.86
N ALA A 614 24.56 12.52 -32.27
CA ALA A 614 23.44 12.55 -33.21
C ALA A 614 23.83 12.01 -34.59
N ASP A 615 22.93 11.22 -35.18
CA ASP A 615 23.08 10.63 -36.51
C ASP A 615 23.26 11.71 -37.61
N LEU A 616 23.77 11.29 -38.76
CA LEU A 616 23.86 12.11 -39.96
C LEU A 616 22.78 11.68 -40.95
N ASP A 617 21.68 12.44 -40.97
CA ASP A 617 20.56 12.24 -41.90
C ASP A 617 20.83 12.94 -43.24
N LEU A 618 20.88 12.17 -44.33
CA LEU A 618 21.14 12.66 -45.69
C LEU A 618 20.02 12.26 -46.65
N VAL A 619 19.62 13.18 -47.52
CA VAL A 619 18.70 12.91 -48.63
C VAL A 619 19.40 13.28 -49.93
N ALA A 620 19.68 12.29 -50.77
CA ALA A 620 20.33 12.46 -52.07
C ALA A 620 19.29 12.43 -53.20
N ALA A 621 19.18 13.53 -53.95
CA ALA A 621 18.45 13.59 -55.21
C ALA A 621 19.40 13.22 -56.35
N LEU A 622 19.16 12.11 -57.04
CA LEU A 622 20.00 11.60 -58.12
C LEU A 622 19.24 11.56 -59.46
N PRO A 623 19.88 11.91 -60.57
CA PRO A 623 19.24 11.90 -61.89
C PRO A 623 18.95 10.46 -62.36
N GLY A 624 17.91 10.29 -63.19
CA GLY A 624 17.57 8.99 -63.77
C GLY A 624 16.94 8.01 -62.77
N ALA A 625 17.19 6.71 -62.98
CA ALA A 625 16.68 5.62 -62.16
C ALA A 625 17.85 4.86 -61.50
N VAL A 626 18.46 5.47 -60.48
CA VAL A 626 19.62 4.88 -59.77
C VAL A 626 19.13 3.84 -58.76
N GLY A 627 19.68 2.63 -58.83
CA GLY A 627 19.36 1.52 -57.92
C GLY A 627 20.15 1.55 -56.61
N GLY A 628 19.60 0.96 -55.55
CA GLY A 628 20.24 0.91 -54.22
C GLY A 628 21.62 0.23 -54.22
N ALA A 629 21.80 -0.84 -55.00
CA ALA A 629 23.07 -1.55 -55.13
C ALA A 629 24.17 -0.69 -55.76
N GLU A 630 23.83 0.09 -56.79
CA GLU A 630 24.77 1.01 -57.44
C GLU A 630 25.21 2.11 -56.47
N VAL A 631 24.27 2.70 -55.72
CA VAL A 631 24.63 3.68 -54.68
C VAL A 631 25.52 3.05 -53.62
N ARG A 632 25.22 1.82 -53.19
CA ARG A 632 26.04 1.10 -52.20
C ARG A 632 27.48 0.92 -52.67
N GLU A 633 27.69 0.52 -53.93
CA GLU A 633 29.03 0.36 -54.50
C GLU A 633 29.80 1.68 -54.54
N ARG A 634 29.15 2.77 -54.98
CA ARG A 634 29.75 4.11 -54.99
C ARG A 634 30.14 4.58 -53.58
N ILE A 635 29.28 4.34 -52.60
CA ILE A 635 29.55 4.69 -51.19
C ILE A 635 30.66 3.83 -50.61
N ALA A 636 30.68 2.51 -50.87
CA ALA A 636 31.75 1.62 -50.42
C ALA A 636 33.11 2.02 -50.99
N ALA A 637 33.16 2.44 -52.26
CA ALA A 637 34.38 2.94 -52.89
C ALA A 637 34.87 4.27 -52.30
N ALA A 638 33.95 5.19 -51.98
CA ALA A 638 34.29 6.50 -51.44
C ALA A 638 34.60 6.49 -49.94
N LEU A 639 34.02 5.54 -49.21
CA LEU A 639 34.14 5.34 -47.76
C LEU A 639 34.55 3.89 -47.46
N PRO A 640 35.77 3.45 -47.83
CA PRO A 640 36.24 2.08 -47.58
C PRO A 640 36.30 1.72 -46.09
N GLU A 641 36.39 2.72 -45.22
CA GLU A 641 36.35 2.57 -43.77
C GLU A 641 34.93 2.46 -43.19
N ALA A 642 33.89 2.51 -44.02
CA ALA A 642 32.51 2.42 -43.56
C ALA A 642 32.20 1.03 -43.00
N GLU A 643 31.77 1.00 -41.75
CA GLU A 643 31.33 -0.19 -41.05
C GLU A 643 29.82 -0.39 -41.24
N ARG A 644 29.38 -1.65 -41.24
CA ARG A 644 27.96 -2.04 -41.26
C ARG A 644 27.16 -1.45 -42.43
N LEU A 645 27.81 -1.17 -43.56
CA LEU A 645 27.19 -0.63 -44.77
C LEU A 645 26.17 -1.60 -45.37
N ARG A 646 24.90 -1.20 -45.38
CA ARG A 646 23.80 -2.04 -45.88
C ARG A 646 22.66 -1.24 -46.48
N GLU A 647 21.91 -1.89 -47.36
CA GLU A 647 20.65 -1.38 -47.90
C GLU A 647 19.49 -1.56 -46.90
N VAL A 648 18.62 -0.57 -46.82
CA VAL A 648 17.40 -0.62 -46.02
C VAL A 648 16.31 -1.34 -46.81
N ARG A 649 15.96 -2.57 -46.39
CA ARG A 649 14.91 -3.37 -47.02
C ARG A 649 13.52 -2.93 -46.52
N GLY A 650 12.55 -2.81 -47.45
CA GLY A 650 11.15 -2.51 -47.13
C GLY A 650 10.82 -1.02 -46.92
N ALA A 651 11.75 -0.11 -47.20
CA ALA A 651 11.48 1.32 -47.22
C ALA A 651 10.75 1.73 -48.51
N ARG A 652 9.94 2.80 -48.46
CA ARG A 652 9.21 3.34 -49.63
C ARG A 652 10.15 3.94 -50.68
N VAL A 653 11.34 4.35 -50.26
CA VAL A 653 12.41 4.89 -51.08
C VAL A 653 13.70 4.13 -50.77
N PRO A 654 14.60 3.91 -51.75
CA PRO A 654 15.90 3.28 -51.50
C PRO A 654 16.72 4.07 -50.48
N GLY A 655 17.54 3.36 -49.70
CA GLY A 655 18.43 4.00 -48.74
C GLY A 655 19.49 3.06 -48.18
N LEU A 656 20.54 3.65 -47.60
CA LEU A 656 21.66 2.98 -46.97
C LEU A 656 21.80 3.39 -45.51
N ARG A 657 22.26 2.44 -44.69
CA ARG A 657 22.74 2.70 -43.32
C ARG A 657 24.17 2.23 -43.17
N PHE A 658 25.01 3.03 -42.54
CA PHE A 658 26.41 2.71 -42.27
C PHE A 658 26.94 3.54 -41.11
N ARG A 659 28.10 3.13 -40.56
CA ARG A 659 28.85 3.93 -39.61
C ARG A 659 30.20 4.30 -40.18
N VAL A 660 30.56 5.56 -40.10
CA VAL A 660 31.86 6.05 -40.58
C VAL A 660 32.37 7.13 -39.64
N ALA A 661 33.65 7.06 -39.29
CA ALA A 661 34.29 8.06 -38.45
C ALA A 661 33.51 8.31 -37.13
N GLY A 662 32.98 7.23 -36.53
CA GLY A 662 32.19 7.28 -35.29
C GLY A 662 30.72 7.70 -35.44
N LEU A 663 30.28 8.17 -36.61
CA LEU A 663 28.91 8.64 -36.89
C LEU A 663 28.06 7.55 -37.54
N ASP A 664 26.85 7.32 -37.03
CA ASP A 664 25.82 6.57 -37.75
C ASP A 664 25.19 7.49 -38.83
N VAL A 665 25.11 6.99 -40.06
CA VAL A 665 24.65 7.73 -41.24
C VAL A 665 23.43 7.04 -41.86
N ASP A 666 22.35 7.80 -42.01
CA ASP A 666 21.11 7.40 -42.68
C ASP A 666 21.03 8.15 -44.02
N LEU A 667 21.26 7.44 -45.14
CA LEU A 667 21.22 8.00 -46.49
C LEU A 667 19.97 7.54 -47.23
N VAL A 668 19.08 8.46 -47.55
CA VAL A 668 17.90 8.23 -48.40
C VAL A 668 18.21 8.68 -49.83
N VAL A 669 17.79 7.90 -50.81
CA VAL A 669 18.02 8.17 -52.23
C VAL A 669 16.70 8.38 -52.95
N VAL A 670 16.58 9.53 -53.64
CA VAL A 670 15.44 9.92 -54.46
C VAL A 670 15.87 10.01 -55.91
N ALA A 671 15.30 9.16 -56.75
CA ALA A 671 15.46 9.22 -58.19
C ALA A 671 14.61 10.38 -58.76
N THR A 672 15.23 11.33 -59.44
CA THR A 672 14.54 12.51 -59.99
C THR A 672 14.05 12.30 -61.41
N GLY A 673 14.40 11.18 -62.04
CA GLY A 673 14.08 10.91 -63.44
C GLY A 673 14.68 11.98 -64.35
N GLY A 674 13.83 12.68 -65.12
CA GLY A 674 14.25 13.78 -65.99
C GLY A 674 14.29 15.15 -65.31
N LEU A 675 13.88 15.27 -64.03
CA LEU A 675 13.95 16.51 -63.29
C LEU A 675 15.39 16.76 -62.84
N ASP A 676 15.87 18.00 -63.03
CA ASP A 676 17.14 18.47 -62.47
C ASP A 676 17.18 18.24 -60.95
N PRO A 677 18.15 17.47 -60.41
CA PRO A 677 18.33 17.24 -58.99
C PRO A 677 18.32 18.49 -58.12
N ALA A 678 18.83 19.62 -58.62
CA ALA A 678 18.82 20.89 -57.88
C ALA A 678 17.41 21.45 -57.65
N ARG A 679 16.44 21.09 -58.52
CA ARG A 679 15.03 21.50 -58.41
C ARG A 679 14.17 20.48 -57.70
N ALA A 680 14.72 19.31 -57.33
CA ALA A 680 13.96 18.21 -56.74
C ALA A 680 13.22 18.62 -55.47
N LEU A 681 13.86 19.36 -54.57
CA LEU A 681 13.24 19.82 -53.32
C LEU A 681 12.04 20.76 -53.55
N ALA A 682 12.21 21.74 -54.45
CA ALA A 682 11.19 22.74 -54.77
C ALA A 682 10.00 22.15 -55.55
N ARG A 683 10.27 21.14 -56.41
CA ARG A 683 9.26 20.50 -57.27
C ARG A 683 8.94 19.07 -56.83
N ARG A 684 9.13 18.77 -55.54
CA ARG A 684 9.03 17.40 -54.98
C ARG A 684 7.68 16.72 -55.23
N ALA A 685 6.60 17.49 -55.34
CA ALA A 685 5.26 16.98 -55.64
C ALA A 685 5.16 16.29 -57.01
N GLU A 686 6.07 16.60 -57.95
CA GLU A 686 6.11 16.01 -59.29
C GLU A 686 6.82 14.65 -59.33
N LEU A 687 7.54 14.28 -58.26
CA LEU A 687 8.36 13.06 -58.18
C LEU A 687 7.61 11.85 -57.60
N GLY A 688 6.31 12.00 -57.35
CA GLY A 688 5.48 11.00 -56.69
C GLY A 688 5.54 11.06 -55.16
N GLU A 689 4.56 10.44 -54.51
CA GLU A 689 4.32 10.55 -53.07
C GLU A 689 5.54 10.14 -52.22
N ALA A 690 6.16 9.00 -52.54
CA ALA A 690 7.29 8.48 -51.77
C ALA A 690 8.52 9.41 -51.82
N ALA A 691 8.80 9.98 -53.00
CA ALA A 691 9.88 10.96 -53.18
C ALA A 691 9.55 12.30 -52.50
N ALA A 692 8.30 12.75 -52.60
CA ALA A 692 7.83 13.98 -51.95
C ALA A 692 7.98 13.88 -50.42
N VAL A 693 7.61 12.75 -49.82
CA VAL A 693 7.76 12.47 -48.38
C VAL A 693 9.23 12.42 -47.96
N ALA A 694 10.10 11.79 -48.77
CA ALA A 694 11.53 11.71 -48.48
C ALA A 694 12.20 13.09 -48.50
N LEU A 695 11.90 13.89 -49.53
CA LEU A 695 12.41 15.26 -49.66
C LEU A 695 11.82 16.21 -48.62
N SER A 696 10.62 15.94 -48.09
CA SER A 696 10.02 16.77 -47.04
C SER A 696 10.90 16.84 -45.79
N ALA A 697 11.70 15.81 -45.48
CA ALA A 697 12.59 15.83 -44.32
C ALA A 697 13.59 17.00 -44.34
N VAL A 698 13.92 17.51 -45.54
CA VAL A 698 14.77 18.68 -45.73
C VAL A 698 13.98 19.96 -45.47
N SER A 699 12.80 20.12 -46.09
CA SER A 699 11.96 21.31 -45.93
C SER A 699 11.29 21.41 -44.55
N ASP A 700 11.00 20.28 -43.90
CA ASP A 700 10.49 20.21 -42.53
C ASP A 700 11.53 20.81 -41.56
N ALA A 701 12.80 20.44 -41.72
CA ALA A 701 13.88 20.99 -40.91
C ALA A 701 14.13 22.49 -41.17
N ASP A 702 13.99 22.94 -42.43
CA ASP A 702 14.04 24.38 -42.76
C ASP A 702 12.89 25.13 -42.10
N ALA A 703 11.66 24.63 -42.22
CA ALA A 703 10.47 25.26 -41.64
C ALA A 703 10.54 25.35 -40.10
N VAL A 704 11.06 24.32 -39.39
CA VAL A 704 11.31 24.43 -37.95
C VAL A 704 12.27 25.58 -37.65
N ARG A 705 13.40 25.63 -38.37
CA ARG A 705 14.44 26.65 -38.17
C ARG A 705 13.95 28.06 -38.50
N GLU A 706 13.19 28.22 -39.58
CA GLU A 706 12.60 29.49 -39.99
C GLU A 706 11.54 29.97 -38.98
N SER A 707 10.76 29.06 -38.41
CA SER A 707 9.68 29.40 -37.48
C SER A 707 10.18 30.11 -36.21
N VAL A 708 11.40 29.80 -35.73
CA VAL A 708 11.97 30.37 -34.51
C VAL A 708 12.81 31.62 -34.76
N GLY A 709 13.16 31.93 -36.02
CA GLY A 709 13.82 33.17 -36.42
C GLY A 709 15.05 33.54 -35.57
N ALA A 710 15.00 34.73 -34.95
CA ALA A 710 16.08 35.24 -34.09
C ALA A 710 16.33 34.39 -32.84
N GLU A 711 15.33 33.65 -32.37
CA GLU A 711 15.38 32.83 -31.16
C GLU A 711 15.93 31.41 -31.41
N HIS A 712 16.57 31.18 -32.56
CA HIS A 712 17.13 29.88 -32.94
C HIS A 712 18.07 29.28 -31.88
N ALA A 713 18.90 30.10 -31.24
CA ALA A 713 19.80 29.64 -30.17
C ALA A 713 19.05 29.11 -28.95
N ALA A 714 17.94 29.77 -28.56
CA ALA A 714 17.08 29.34 -27.46
C ALA A 714 16.36 28.02 -27.81
N PHE A 715 15.84 27.91 -29.03
CA PHE A 715 15.29 26.66 -29.57
C PHE A 715 16.30 25.53 -29.57
N ALA A 716 17.51 25.75 -30.10
CA ALA A 716 18.53 24.71 -30.20
C ALA A 716 18.96 24.18 -28.82
N ARG A 717 18.96 25.03 -27.79
CA ARG A 717 19.17 24.61 -26.39
C ARG A 717 17.99 23.79 -25.88
N LEU A 718 16.77 24.34 -25.91
CA LEU A 718 15.56 23.68 -25.41
C LEU A 718 15.34 22.31 -26.08
N ALA A 719 15.46 22.24 -27.41
CA ALA A 719 15.29 21.00 -28.17
C ALA A 719 16.33 19.94 -27.78
N ARG A 720 17.56 20.32 -27.43
CA ARG A 720 18.59 19.37 -26.95
C ARG A 720 18.26 18.88 -25.54
N GLU A 721 17.84 19.77 -24.64
CA GLU A 721 17.47 19.44 -23.26
C GLU A 721 16.24 18.52 -23.22
N VAL A 722 15.17 18.87 -23.96
CA VAL A 722 13.95 18.06 -24.08
C VAL A 722 14.24 16.72 -24.73
N LYS A 723 15.04 16.66 -25.79
CA LYS A 723 15.40 15.36 -26.40
C LYS A 723 16.25 14.50 -25.47
N ALA A 724 17.19 15.09 -24.72
CA ALA A 724 17.95 14.36 -23.72
C ALA A 724 17.02 13.81 -22.62
N TRP A 725 16.09 14.63 -22.13
CA TRP A 725 15.05 14.24 -21.19
C TRP A 725 14.16 13.10 -21.72
N ALA A 726 13.66 13.22 -22.96
CA ALA A 726 12.82 12.21 -23.60
C ALA A 726 13.59 10.89 -23.84
N ARG A 727 14.85 10.97 -24.24
CA ARG A 727 15.73 9.80 -24.44
C ARG A 727 16.02 9.07 -23.13
N ALA A 728 16.25 9.82 -22.05
CA ALA A 728 16.45 9.25 -20.71
C ALA A 728 15.20 8.51 -20.20
N ARG A 729 14.02 8.86 -20.71
CA ARG A 729 12.73 8.24 -20.40
C ARG A 729 12.24 7.24 -21.45
N GLY A 730 13.05 6.95 -22.48
CA GLY A 730 12.65 6.04 -23.55
C GLY A 730 11.45 6.53 -24.39
N LEU A 731 11.19 7.84 -24.43
CA LEU A 731 10.09 8.45 -25.19
C LEU A 731 10.50 8.86 -26.61
N ASP A 732 11.81 9.00 -26.88
CA ASP A 732 12.37 9.45 -28.16
C ASP A 732 12.66 8.26 -29.11
N SER A 733 11.62 7.59 -29.61
CA SER A 733 11.78 6.55 -30.64
C SER A 733 10.47 6.07 -31.29
N ALA A 734 10.20 6.47 -32.53
CA ALA A 734 9.02 6.04 -33.27
C ALA A 734 8.88 4.50 -33.45
N PRO A 735 9.93 3.72 -33.77
CA PRO A 735 9.79 2.26 -33.88
C PRO A 735 9.37 1.56 -32.57
N PHE A 736 9.57 2.22 -31.43
CA PHE A 736 9.23 1.73 -30.09
C PHE A 736 7.97 2.42 -29.54
N GLY A 737 7.16 3.01 -30.41
CA GLY A 737 5.91 3.70 -30.06
C GLY A 737 6.09 5.19 -29.75
N GLY A 738 7.29 5.61 -29.31
CA GLY A 738 7.65 6.97 -28.93
C GLY A 738 7.43 8.07 -29.98
N LEU A 739 7.67 9.32 -29.57
CA LEU A 739 7.68 10.47 -30.48
C LEU A 739 8.98 10.46 -31.30
N PRO A 740 8.95 10.79 -32.61
CA PRO A 740 10.17 10.97 -33.38
C PRO A 740 10.84 12.31 -33.03
N GLY A 741 12.14 12.43 -33.32
CA GLY A 741 12.89 13.65 -33.05
C GLY A 741 12.32 14.93 -33.67
N ILE A 742 11.62 14.84 -34.81
CA ILE A 742 10.95 16.00 -35.43
C ILE A 742 9.74 16.46 -34.62
N ALA A 743 9.00 15.56 -33.97
CA ALA A 743 7.87 15.93 -33.12
C ALA A 743 8.37 16.75 -31.92
N TRP A 744 9.41 16.28 -31.23
CA TRP A 744 10.05 17.02 -30.15
C TRP A 744 10.55 18.40 -30.58
N ALA A 745 11.11 18.51 -31.79
CA ALA A 745 11.56 19.78 -32.34
C ALA A 745 10.38 20.74 -32.63
N VAL A 746 9.26 20.23 -33.16
CA VAL A 746 8.03 21.03 -33.36
C VAL A 746 7.49 21.55 -32.03
N LEU A 747 7.40 20.69 -31.01
CA LEU A 747 6.97 21.09 -29.67
C LEU A 747 7.87 22.19 -29.09
N ALA A 748 9.20 22.01 -29.15
CA ALA A 748 10.16 22.99 -28.65
C ALA A 748 10.13 24.31 -29.42
N ALA A 749 10.03 24.27 -30.75
CA ALA A 749 9.97 25.45 -31.59
C ALA A 749 8.70 26.27 -31.34
N ARG A 750 7.56 25.60 -31.15
CA ARG A 750 6.31 26.26 -30.80
C ARG A 750 6.38 26.93 -29.42
N THR A 751 6.90 26.24 -28.41
CA THR A 751 7.13 26.81 -27.07
C THR A 751 7.97 28.09 -27.13
N VAL A 752 9.09 28.08 -27.85
CA VAL A 752 9.95 29.28 -27.99
C VAL A 752 9.23 30.43 -28.68
N ARG A 753 8.47 30.15 -29.73
CA ARG A 753 7.70 31.18 -30.45
C ARG A 753 6.61 31.80 -29.60
N GLU A 754 5.85 30.99 -28.87
CA GLU A 754 4.77 31.45 -28.00
C GLU A 754 5.36 32.27 -26.83
N ALA A 755 6.46 31.81 -26.22
CA ALA A 755 7.17 32.57 -25.18
C ALA A 755 7.69 33.93 -25.69
N ALA A 756 8.25 33.96 -26.90
CA ALA A 756 8.73 35.20 -27.53
C ALA A 756 7.57 36.16 -27.85
N ALA A 757 6.42 35.65 -28.32
CA ALA A 757 5.24 36.45 -28.61
C ALA A 757 4.59 37.09 -27.37
N LEU A 758 4.75 36.48 -26.19
CA LEU A 758 4.25 36.98 -24.91
C LEU A 758 5.19 38.00 -24.24
N SER A 759 6.42 38.17 -24.74
CA SER A 759 7.42 39.12 -24.20
C SER A 759 7.89 40.17 -25.23
N PRO A 760 6.99 40.83 -25.99
CA PRO A 760 7.40 41.72 -27.09
C PRO A 760 8.17 42.97 -26.62
N ASP A 761 7.98 43.39 -25.36
CA ASP A 761 8.60 44.60 -24.79
C ASP A 761 9.83 44.32 -23.90
N GLY A 762 10.28 43.05 -23.82
CA GLY A 762 11.44 42.67 -22.98
C GLY A 762 11.21 42.75 -21.46
N LEU A 763 9.96 42.90 -21.01
CA LEU A 763 9.58 43.12 -19.60
C LEU A 763 9.37 41.84 -18.77
N SER A 764 9.41 40.64 -19.39
CA SER A 764 9.49 39.35 -18.68
C SER A 764 10.90 38.77 -18.82
N PRO A 765 11.86 39.14 -17.94
CA PRO A 765 13.25 38.67 -18.02
C PRO A 765 13.39 37.14 -17.89
N ASP A 766 12.36 36.43 -17.40
CA ASP A 766 12.41 34.99 -17.16
C ASP A 766 11.91 34.12 -18.33
N GLY A 767 11.19 34.68 -19.31
CA GLY A 767 10.45 33.90 -20.33
C GLY A 767 11.31 33.14 -21.34
N LEU A 768 12.46 33.70 -21.74
CA LEU A 768 13.42 33.07 -22.67
C LEU A 768 14.65 32.48 -21.94
N SER A 769 14.67 32.54 -20.60
CA SER A 769 15.73 31.93 -19.81
C SER A 769 15.76 30.40 -20.03
N PRO A 770 16.92 29.73 -19.83
CA PRO A 770 17.03 28.27 -19.80
C PRO A 770 15.94 27.56 -19.02
N ASP A 771 15.82 27.91 -17.74
CA ASP A 771 14.87 27.26 -16.83
C ASP A 771 13.42 27.67 -17.12
N GLY A 772 13.20 28.92 -17.58
CA GLY A 772 11.90 29.43 -17.98
C GLY A 772 11.31 28.65 -19.16
N LEU A 773 12.08 28.49 -20.24
CA LEU A 773 11.65 27.75 -21.42
C LEU A 773 11.40 26.26 -21.15
N LEU A 774 12.21 25.63 -20.28
CA LEU A 774 11.96 24.24 -19.85
C LEU A 774 10.67 24.13 -19.05
N ARG A 775 10.42 25.05 -18.10
CA ARG A 775 9.18 25.07 -17.32
C ARG A 775 7.96 25.31 -18.19
N GLU A 776 8.04 26.24 -19.14
CA GLU A 776 6.98 26.53 -20.10
C GLU A 776 6.71 25.33 -21.01
N PHE A 777 7.76 24.68 -21.52
CA PHE A 777 7.63 23.46 -22.31
C PHE A 777 6.86 22.39 -21.55
N PHE A 778 7.31 22.03 -20.34
CA PHE A 778 6.65 20.97 -19.58
C PHE A 778 5.22 21.36 -19.18
N GLY A 779 5.00 22.60 -18.74
CA GLY A 779 3.67 23.08 -18.34
C GLY A 779 2.67 23.09 -19.51
N ALA A 780 3.06 23.68 -20.64
CA ALA A 780 2.19 23.79 -21.82
C ALA A 780 1.80 22.41 -22.36
N TRP A 781 2.78 21.49 -22.49
CA TRP A 781 2.53 20.17 -23.05
C TRP A 781 1.89 19.18 -22.06
N ALA A 782 2.07 19.37 -20.75
CA ALA A 782 1.32 18.62 -19.73
C ALA A 782 -0.17 19.00 -19.72
N ALA A 783 -0.49 20.28 -19.95
CA ALA A 783 -1.86 20.79 -19.99
C ALA A 783 -2.54 20.66 -21.37
N TRP A 784 -1.79 20.25 -22.41
CA TRP A 784 -2.29 20.19 -23.78
C TRP A 784 -3.37 19.11 -23.95
N ASP A 785 -4.48 19.46 -24.61
CA ASP A 785 -5.45 18.47 -25.06
C ASP A 785 -4.91 17.75 -26.30
N TRP A 786 -4.38 16.53 -26.10
CA TRP A 786 -3.76 15.74 -27.17
C TRP A 786 -4.73 15.32 -28.30
N ARG A 787 -6.03 15.58 -28.16
CA ARG A 787 -7.02 15.48 -29.24
C ARG A 787 -6.83 16.59 -30.29
N ASP A 788 -6.29 17.74 -29.86
CA ASP A 788 -6.00 18.85 -30.74
C ASP A 788 -4.65 18.64 -31.44
N PRO A 789 -4.61 18.74 -32.77
CA PRO A 789 -3.38 18.56 -33.52
C PRO A 789 -2.40 19.69 -33.24
N VAL A 790 -1.13 19.32 -33.04
CA VAL A 790 -0.02 20.26 -32.89
C VAL A 790 0.61 20.51 -34.25
N ALA A 791 0.65 21.78 -34.66
CA ALA A 791 1.33 22.25 -35.85
C ALA A 791 2.16 23.49 -35.55
N LEU A 792 3.17 23.78 -36.38
CA LEU A 792 3.91 25.05 -36.31
C LEU A 792 3.11 26.19 -36.94
N HIS A 793 2.32 25.92 -37.96
CA HIS A 793 1.50 26.93 -38.65
C HIS A 793 0.03 26.53 -38.50
N ASP A 794 -0.88 27.50 -38.62
CA ASP A 794 -2.32 27.23 -38.55
C ASP A 794 -2.67 26.09 -39.52
N PRO A 795 -3.08 24.92 -39.01
CA PRO A 795 -3.34 23.78 -39.87
C PRO A 795 -4.58 24.09 -40.72
N PRO A 796 -4.62 23.71 -42.01
CA PRO A 796 -5.87 23.69 -42.74
C PRO A 796 -6.88 22.81 -41.98
N PRO A 797 -8.20 23.13 -42.01
CA PRO A 797 -9.21 22.31 -41.35
C PRO A 797 -9.22 20.90 -41.96
N ALA A 798 -8.53 19.97 -41.30
CA ALA A 798 -8.48 18.57 -41.69
C ALA A 798 -9.55 17.78 -40.91
N PRO A 799 -10.47 17.07 -41.58
CA PRO A 799 -11.38 16.16 -40.90
C PRO A 799 -10.62 14.91 -40.41
N GLY A 800 -10.75 14.57 -39.12
CA GLY A 800 -10.43 13.23 -38.62
C GLY A 800 -8.98 12.97 -38.16
N ALA A 801 -8.43 13.79 -37.27
CA ALA A 801 -7.20 13.42 -36.55
C ALA A 801 -7.50 12.32 -35.50
N GLU A 802 -7.76 11.09 -35.96
CA GLU A 802 -8.06 9.91 -35.13
C GLU A 802 -6.81 9.29 -34.47
N GLY A 803 -5.87 10.12 -34.01
CA GLY A 803 -4.64 9.69 -33.33
C GLY A 803 -4.64 10.05 -31.85
N ALA A 804 -4.04 9.20 -30.99
CA ALA A 804 -3.95 9.49 -29.56
C ALA A 804 -3.08 10.73 -29.26
N VAL A 805 -2.07 10.97 -30.10
CA VAL A 805 -1.24 12.18 -30.14
C VAL A 805 -1.05 12.54 -31.60
N THR A 806 -1.37 13.79 -31.99
CA THR A 806 -1.21 14.26 -33.36
C THR A 806 -0.28 15.46 -33.43
N VAL A 807 0.96 15.22 -33.86
CA VAL A 807 1.95 16.26 -34.21
C VAL A 807 2.18 16.22 -35.71
N LEU A 808 1.93 17.33 -36.39
CA LEU A 808 2.00 17.46 -37.84
C LEU A 808 3.40 17.88 -38.30
N THR A 809 3.83 17.36 -39.45
CA THR A 809 5.05 17.83 -40.12
C THR A 809 4.88 19.27 -40.60
N PRO A 810 5.92 20.12 -40.53
CA PRO A 810 5.80 21.54 -40.86
C PRO A 810 5.53 21.87 -42.33
N SER A 811 5.93 21.01 -43.27
CA SER A 811 5.88 21.30 -44.71
C SER A 811 5.12 20.24 -45.52
N GLU A 812 4.61 20.64 -46.69
CA GLU A 812 3.87 19.74 -47.58
C GLU A 812 4.72 18.56 -48.09
N PRO A 813 4.19 17.32 -48.18
CA PRO A 813 2.86 16.91 -47.75
C PRO A 813 2.74 16.87 -46.22
N VAL A 814 1.80 17.65 -45.66
CA VAL A 814 1.58 17.72 -44.21
C VAL A 814 0.97 16.41 -43.74
N ARG A 815 1.60 15.79 -42.73
CA ARG A 815 1.21 14.47 -42.20
C ARG A 815 1.42 14.40 -40.70
N SER A 816 0.67 13.52 -40.02
CA SER A 816 1.01 13.16 -38.65
C SER A 816 2.34 12.40 -38.62
N CYS A 817 3.29 12.89 -37.83
CA CYS A 817 4.55 12.19 -37.54
C CYS A 817 4.47 11.32 -36.27
N THR A 818 3.28 11.21 -35.68
CA THR A 818 3.03 10.53 -34.39
C THR A 818 1.92 9.48 -34.49
N ALA A 819 1.57 9.05 -35.70
CA ALA A 819 0.55 8.03 -35.95
C ALA A 819 0.84 6.65 -35.30
N GLN A 820 2.06 6.43 -34.79
CA GLN A 820 2.44 5.27 -34.00
C GLN A 820 2.08 5.35 -32.51
N VAL A 821 1.77 6.54 -32.01
CA VAL A 821 1.50 6.77 -30.58
C VAL A 821 0.09 6.28 -30.27
N GLY A 822 0.00 5.26 -29.41
CA GLY A 822 -1.27 4.74 -28.89
C GLY A 822 -1.71 5.45 -27.60
N PRO A 823 -2.94 5.17 -27.12
CA PRO A 823 -3.48 5.73 -25.88
C PRO A 823 -2.57 5.51 -24.66
N GLY A 824 -2.03 4.29 -24.47
CA GLY A 824 -1.17 4.01 -23.32
C GLY A 824 0.09 4.88 -23.27
N LEU A 825 0.69 5.17 -24.44
CA LEU A 825 1.85 6.07 -24.52
C LEU A 825 1.46 7.54 -24.38
N ARG A 826 0.30 7.97 -24.88
CA ARG A 826 -0.22 9.33 -24.62
C ARG A 826 -0.34 9.57 -23.12
N ASP A 827 -0.87 8.61 -22.38
CA ASP A 827 -1.06 8.73 -20.93
C ASP A 827 0.30 8.74 -20.20
N LEU A 828 1.27 7.92 -20.66
CA LEU A 828 2.65 7.99 -20.16
C LEU A 828 3.31 9.34 -20.46
N LEU A 829 3.13 9.87 -21.67
CA LEU A 829 3.67 11.17 -22.09
C LEU A 829 3.12 12.29 -21.19
N GLY A 830 1.81 12.32 -20.95
CA GLY A 830 1.17 13.30 -20.06
C GLY A 830 1.72 13.23 -18.63
N ARG A 831 1.82 12.01 -18.07
CA ARG A 831 2.42 11.79 -16.73
C ARG A 831 3.85 12.31 -16.64
N GLU A 832 4.70 11.96 -17.61
CA GLU A 832 6.11 12.35 -17.63
C GLU A 832 6.30 13.87 -17.78
N LEU A 833 5.49 14.52 -18.61
CA LEU A 833 5.50 15.97 -18.77
C LEU A 833 5.05 16.69 -17.48
N TYR A 834 4.00 16.19 -16.84
CA TYR A 834 3.50 16.73 -15.58
C TYR A 834 4.52 16.60 -14.44
N GLU A 835 5.14 15.43 -14.28
CA GLU A 835 6.19 15.20 -13.28
C GLU A 835 7.40 16.12 -13.50
N ALA A 836 7.82 16.31 -14.75
CA ALA A 836 8.92 17.20 -15.11
C ALA A 836 8.59 18.68 -14.87
N TRP A 837 7.31 19.06 -14.95
CA TRP A 837 6.84 20.41 -14.63
C TRP A 837 6.82 20.67 -13.12
N GLU A 838 6.28 19.74 -12.30
CA GLU A 838 6.20 19.90 -10.84
C GLU A 838 7.58 19.88 -10.17
N SER A 839 8.51 19.07 -10.68
CA SER A 839 9.84 18.91 -10.08
C SER A 839 10.94 18.87 -11.15
N PRO A 840 11.31 20.02 -11.76
CA PRO A 840 12.31 20.08 -12.83
C PRO A 840 13.69 19.56 -12.42
N GLN A 841 13.99 19.60 -11.12
CA GLN A 841 15.25 19.14 -10.52
C GLN A 841 15.19 17.69 -10.01
N ALA A 842 14.01 17.09 -9.89
CA ALA A 842 13.89 15.68 -9.54
C ALA A 842 14.28 14.85 -10.78
N GLY A 843 15.29 14.00 -10.64
CA GLY A 843 15.58 13.00 -11.66
C GLY A 843 14.33 12.14 -11.93
N PRO A 844 14.16 11.60 -13.15
CA PRO A 844 13.03 10.74 -13.47
C PRO A 844 12.86 9.62 -12.43
N PRO A 845 11.62 9.26 -12.03
CA PRO A 845 11.43 8.02 -11.32
C PRO A 845 11.95 6.88 -12.21
N SER A 846 12.70 5.96 -11.60
CA SER A 846 13.25 4.83 -12.35
C SER A 846 12.13 4.07 -13.06
N PRO A 847 12.32 3.60 -14.30
CA PRO A 847 11.40 2.67 -14.95
C PRO A 847 11.07 1.44 -14.09
N HIS A 848 12.01 1.03 -13.23
CA HIS A 848 11.86 -0.06 -12.26
C HIS A 848 10.81 0.24 -11.16
N ARG A 849 10.54 1.52 -10.88
CA ARG A 849 9.46 1.93 -9.95
C ARG A 849 8.08 1.89 -10.59
N ARG A 850 7.98 1.75 -11.92
CA ARG A 850 6.70 1.73 -12.65
C ARG A 850 6.27 0.33 -13.08
N HIS A 851 7.23 -0.53 -13.34
CA HIS A 851 6.95 -1.83 -13.93
C HIS A 851 7.28 -2.95 -12.94
N ALA A 852 6.25 -3.70 -12.56
CA ALA A 852 6.41 -4.87 -11.68
C ALA A 852 7.06 -6.04 -12.42
N ALA A 853 6.93 -6.09 -13.75
CA ALA A 853 7.65 -7.03 -14.61
C ALA A 853 7.96 -6.44 -15.99
N TRP A 854 8.78 -7.18 -16.74
CA TRP A 854 9.33 -6.81 -18.02
C TRP A 854 9.16 -7.95 -19.02
N ALA A 855 8.90 -7.61 -20.29
CA ALA A 855 9.16 -8.50 -21.40
C ALA A 855 10.55 -8.21 -21.98
N VAL A 856 11.42 -9.22 -21.96
CA VAL A 856 12.76 -9.15 -22.54
C VAL A 856 12.71 -9.70 -23.95
N VAL A 857 12.85 -8.82 -24.93
CA VAL A 857 12.94 -9.19 -26.35
C VAL A 857 14.40 -9.46 -26.69
N THR A 858 14.73 -10.73 -26.91
CA THR A 858 16.08 -11.15 -27.32
C THR A 858 16.11 -11.41 -28.81
N VAL A 859 16.99 -10.70 -29.52
CA VAL A 859 17.27 -10.90 -30.95
C VAL A 859 18.62 -11.58 -31.10
N ARG A 860 18.69 -12.65 -31.90
CA ARG A 860 19.92 -13.40 -32.20
C ARG A 860 20.09 -13.57 -33.71
N GLY A 861 21.34 -13.66 -34.17
CA GLY A 861 21.71 -14.11 -35.52
C GLY A 861 22.90 -15.07 -35.46
N ALA A 862 23.06 -15.97 -36.44
CA ALA A 862 24.20 -16.89 -36.45
C ALA A 862 25.48 -16.17 -36.92
N THR A 863 25.33 -15.13 -37.74
CA THR A 863 26.41 -14.23 -38.18
C THR A 863 26.08 -12.77 -37.86
N PRO A 864 27.08 -11.86 -37.78
CA PRO A 864 26.83 -10.43 -37.59
C PRO A 864 25.89 -9.81 -38.64
N GLN A 865 25.99 -10.27 -39.89
CA GLN A 865 25.12 -9.81 -40.97
C GLN A 865 23.65 -10.23 -40.74
N GLU A 866 23.42 -11.52 -40.47
CA GLU A 866 22.07 -12.02 -40.16
C GLU A 866 21.48 -11.36 -38.93
N PHE A 867 22.31 -11.13 -37.91
CA PHE A 867 21.90 -10.43 -36.69
C PHE A 867 21.40 -9.02 -36.99
N GLU A 868 22.13 -8.22 -37.77
CA GLU A 868 21.72 -6.86 -38.13
C GLU A 868 20.45 -6.85 -39.00
N GLU A 869 20.25 -7.83 -39.88
CA GLU A 869 19.00 -8.01 -40.63
C GLU A 869 17.81 -8.34 -39.70
N SER A 870 17.98 -9.30 -38.80
CA SER A 870 16.94 -9.67 -37.82
C SER A 870 16.64 -8.55 -36.83
N LEU A 871 17.66 -7.79 -36.41
CA LEU A 871 17.52 -6.60 -35.56
C LEU A 871 16.69 -5.52 -36.27
N GLY A 872 16.97 -5.26 -37.54
CA GLY A 872 16.21 -4.30 -38.36
C GLY A 872 14.73 -4.70 -38.48
N ARG A 873 14.45 -5.96 -38.83
CA ARG A 873 13.08 -6.49 -38.91
C ARG A 873 12.35 -6.41 -37.57
N THR A 874 13.02 -6.76 -36.48
CA THR A 874 12.45 -6.70 -35.12
C THR A 874 12.05 -5.27 -34.78
N ARG A 875 12.97 -4.31 -34.95
CA ARG A 875 12.71 -2.88 -34.70
C ARG A 875 11.53 -2.36 -35.54
N GLY A 876 11.47 -2.76 -36.82
CA GLY A 876 10.38 -2.37 -37.71
C GLY A 876 9.00 -2.96 -37.34
N ARG A 877 8.96 -4.02 -36.54
CA ARG A 877 7.71 -4.68 -36.10
C ARG A 877 7.39 -4.48 -34.62
N LEU A 878 8.20 -3.74 -33.85
CA LEU A 878 7.94 -3.55 -32.42
C LEU A 878 6.61 -2.85 -32.12
N ARG A 879 6.18 -1.92 -32.98
CA ARG A 879 4.84 -1.32 -32.87
C ARG A 879 3.73 -2.38 -32.88
N ALA A 880 3.84 -3.42 -33.71
CA ALA A 880 2.84 -4.48 -33.76
C ALA A 880 2.84 -5.32 -32.47
N LEU A 881 4.00 -5.50 -31.83
CA LEU A 881 4.08 -6.16 -30.52
C LEU A 881 3.42 -5.31 -29.43
N LEU A 882 3.68 -4.00 -29.41
CA LEU A 882 3.04 -3.09 -28.45
C LEU A 882 1.52 -3.06 -28.63
N GLY A 883 1.03 -3.02 -29.87
CA GLY A 883 -0.40 -3.12 -30.17
C GLY A 883 -1.01 -4.44 -29.68
N ALA A 884 -0.35 -5.58 -29.91
CA ALA A 884 -0.81 -6.87 -29.43
C ALA A 884 -0.84 -6.98 -27.89
N LEU A 885 0.10 -6.32 -27.20
CA LEU A 885 0.11 -6.23 -25.74
C LEU A 885 -1.06 -5.36 -25.24
N GLU A 886 -1.28 -4.19 -25.85
CA GLU A 886 -2.38 -3.28 -25.52
C GLU A 886 -3.75 -3.93 -25.75
N GLU A 887 -3.98 -4.55 -26.93
CA GLU A 887 -5.19 -5.35 -27.23
C GLU A 887 -5.35 -6.54 -26.26
N GLY A 888 -4.24 -7.07 -25.77
CA GLY A 888 -4.18 -8.13 -24.78
C GLY A 888 -4.49 -7.72 -23.34
N GLY A 889 -4.74 -6.43 -23.10
CA GLY A 889 -5.03 -5.83 -21.78
C GLY A 889 -3.82 -5.22 -21.06
N VAL A 890 -2.65 -5.15 -21.70
CA VAL A 890 -1.41 -4.60 -21.11
C VAL A 890 -1.23 -3.14 -21.55
N ALA A 891 -2.09 -2.25 -21.04
CA ALA A 891 -2.15 -0.85 -21.48
C ALA A 891 -0.88 -0.04 -21.16
N GLU A 892 -0.13 -0.41 -20.12
CA GLU A 892 1.08 0.30 -19.70
C GLU A 892 2.38 -0.25 -20.33
N ALA A 893 2.26 -0.98 -21.45
CA ALA A 893 3.42 -1.53 -22.15
C ALA A 893 4.35 -0.41 -22.65
N HIS A 894 5.59 -0.38 -22.17
CA HIS A 894 6.56 0.67 -22.53
C HIS A 894 7.88 0.08 -23.00
N ALA A 895 8.14 0.14 -24.31
CA ALA A 895 9.35 -0.42 -24.89
C ALA A 895 10.55 0.54 -24.81
N TRP A 896 11.64 0.09 -24.19
CA TRP A 896 12.86 0.88 -24.09
C TRP A 896 13.62 0.87 -25.43
N PRO A 897 13.90 2.03 -26.06
CA PRO A 897 14.47 2.09 -27.42
C PRO A 897 15.90 1.56 -27.56
N ARG A 898 16.60 1.44 -26.44
CA ARG A 898 18.02 1.08 -26.37
C ARG A 898 18.14 -0.32 -25.78
N PRO A 899 18.90 -1.22 -26.42
CA PRO A 899 19.14 -2.52 -25.84
C PRO A 899 20.02 -2.35 -24.58
N PHE A 900 19.66 -3.02 -23.50
CA PHE A 900 20.48 -3.04 -22.28
C PHE A 900 21.67 -4.01 -22.40
N GLU A 901 21.66 -4.85 -23.44
CA GLU A 901 22.76 -5.72 -23.82
C GLU A 901 22.85 -5.76 -25.33
N ARG A 902 24.04 -5.51 -25.87
CA ARG A 902 24.33 -5.60 -27.31
C ARG A 902 25.73 -6.18 -27.53
N GLY A 903 25.80 -7.29 -28.24
CA GLY A 903 27.03 -7.85 -28.82
C GLY A 903 26.92 -7.96 -30.34
N ASP A 904 27.86 -8.69 -30.95
CA ASP A 904 27.95 -8.83 -32.41
C ASP A 904 26.83 -9.67 -33.03
N THR A 905 26.21 -10.54 -32.23
CA THR A 905 25.19 -11.51 -32.68
C THR A 905 23.96 -11.57 -31.78
N VAL A 906 23.89 -10.75 -30.72
CA VAL A 906 22.78 -10.72 -29.78
C VAL A 906 22.47 -9.31 -29.31
N ALA A 907 21.18 -9.00 -29.17
CA ALA A 907 20.71 -7.81 -28.46
C ALA A 907 19.50 -8.13 -27.61
N ARG A 908 19.39 -7.49 -26.44
CA ARG A 908 18.23 -7.60 -25.54
C ARG A 908 17.62 -6.23 -25.29
N TYR A 909 16.31 -6.14 -25.53
CA TYR A 909 15.50 -4.97 -25.24
C TYR A 909 14.54 -5.28 -24.10
N ALA A 910 14.21 -4.26 -23.31
CA ALA A 910 13.23 -4.36 -22.24
C ALA A 910 11.94 -3.64 -22.65
N ILE A 911 10.81 -4.27 -22.36
CA ILE A 911 9.49 -3.65 -22.44
C ILE A 911 8.88 -3.74 -21.04
N GLY A 912 8.63 -2.60 -20.40
CA GLY A 912 7.93 -2.54 -19.12
C GLY A 912 6.48 -2.98 -19.31
N LEU A 913 5.93 -3.76 -18.37
CA LEU A 913 4.59 -4.36 -18.47
C LEU A 913 3.55 -3.75 -17.51
N GLY A 914 3.86 -2.59 -16.94
CA GLY A 914 3.00 -1.90 -15.96
C GLY A 914 3.05 -2.46 -14.54
N ALA A 915 2.17 -1.94 -13.68
CA ALA A 915 2.04 -2.36 -12.28
C ALA A 915 1.36 -3.74 -12.14
N GLU A 916 0.44 -4.07 -13.06
CA GLU A 916 -0.29 -5.35 -13.12
C GLU A 916 0.10 -6.17 -14.37
N PRO A 917 1.31 -6.75 -14.40
CA PRO A 917 1.80 -7.44 -15.58
C PRO A 917 1.11 -8.79 -15.77
N PRO A 918 0.92 -9.26 -17.02
CA PRO A 918 0.47 -10.62 -17.27
C PRO A 918 1.47 -11.64 -16.71
N ASP A 919 0.97 -12.83 -16.36
CA ASP A 919 1.84 -13.95 -16.04
C ASP A 919 2.67 -14.40 -17.26
N ALA A 920 3.64 -15.29 -17.04
CA ALA A 920 4.56 -15.74 -18.09
C ALA A 920 3.83 -16.49 -19.23
N ALA A 921 2.78 -17.25 -18.93
CA ALA A 921 2.04 -18.03 -19.92
C ALA A 921 1.19 -17.11 -20.80
N ARG A 922 0.49 -16.15 -20.19
CA ARG A 922 -0.30 -15.14 -20.88
C ARG A 922 0.58 -14.24 -21.74
N LEU A 923 1.72 -13.77 -21.22
CA LEU A 923 2.68 -12.99 -22.01
C LEU A 923 3.18 -13.78 -23.23
N ALA A 924 3.54 -15.05 -23.05
CA ALA A 924 3.98 -15.90 -24.14
C ALA A 924 2.89 -16.06 -25.22
N ALA A 925 1.63 -16.22 -24.82
CA ALA A 925 0.49 -16.31 -25.75
C ALA A 925 0.27 -15.03 -26.55
N LEU A 926 0.35 -13.85 -25.91
CA LEU A 926 0.22 -12.54 -26.57
C LEU A 926 1.36 -12.29 -27.56
N CYS A 927 2.59 -12.67 -27.21
CA CYS A 927 3.78 -12.44 -28.02
C CYS A 927 4.01 -13.48 -29.12
N ALA A 928 3.42 -14.69 -29.01
CA ALA A 928 3.70 -15.81 -29.91
C ALA A 928 3.46 -15.50 -31.40
N PRO A 929 2.31 -14.93 -31.82
CA PRO A 929 2.07 -14.62 -33.24
C PRO A 929 3.13 -13.68 -33.82
N TRP A 930 3.58 -12.72 -33.03
CA TRP A 930 4.62 -11.76 -33.41
C TRP A 930 6.00 -12.40 -33.46
N ALA A 931 6.37 -13.18 -32.44
CA ALA A 931 7.69 -13.80 -32.32
C ALA A 931 7.92 -14.89 -33.38
N THR A 932 6.92 -15.73 -33.67
CA THR A 932 7.02 -16.79 -34.69
C THR A 932 7.24 -16.23 -36.09
N ALA A 933 6.79 -14.99 -36.36
CA ALA A 933 7.00 -14.32 -37.63
C ALA A 933 8.42 -13.73 -37.80
N LEU A 934 9.29 -13.85 -36.80
CA LEU A 934 10.63 -13.28 -36.76
C LEU A 934 11.69 -14.34 -36.39
N ALA A 935 12.55 -14.70 -37.35
CA ALA A 935 13.63 -15.65 -37.11
C ALA A 935 14.65 -15.11 -36.07
N GLY A 936 15.02 -15.95 -35.10
CA GLY A 936 16.02 -15.62 -34.08
C GLY A 936 15.52 -14.69 -32.96
N VAL A 937 14.21 -14.46 -32.86
CA VAL A 937 13.61 -13.59 -31.84
C VAL A 937 12.88 -14.41 -30.78
N ALA A 938 13.09 -14.08 -29.52
CA ALA A 938 12.37 -14.66 -28.39
C ALA A 938 11.93 -13.56 -27.41
N VAL A 939 10.80 -13.78 -26.75
CA VAL A 939 10.28 -12.88 -25.71
C VAL A 939 10.11 -13.67 -24.42
N THR A 940 10.70 -13.19 -23.33
CA THR A 940 10.64 -13.84 -22.01
C THR A 940 10.22 -12.85 -20.92
N ARG A 941 9.45 -13.29 -19.93
CA ARG A 941 9.10 -12.47 -18.76
C ARG A 941 10.28 -12.39 -17.79
N ALA A 942 10.54 -11.21 -17.25
CA ALA A 942 11.50 -10.96 -16.18
C ALA A 942 10.85 -10.10 -15.07
N GLU A 943 11.14 -10.39 -13.80
CA GLU A 943 10.64 -9.60 -12.67
C GLU A 943 11.32 -8.22 -12.58
N CYS A 944 10.68 -7.27 -11.92
CA CYS A 944 11.13 -5.87 -11.73
C CYS A 944 12.66 -5.70 -11.57
N GLY A 945 13.32 -6.46 -10.69
CA GLY A 945 14.77 -6.34 -10.42
C GLY A 945 15.70 -7.25 -11.24
N GLN A 946 15.20 -8.00 -12.22
CA GLN A 946 16.02 -8.88 -13.07
C GLN A 946 16.60 -8.16 -14.29
N VAL A 947 15.93 -7.12 -14.78
CA VAL A 947 16.47 -6.23 -15.82
C VAL A 947 17.51 -5.30 -15.20
N PRO A 948 18.66 -5.06 -15.86
CA PRO A 948 19.66 -4.10 -15.37
C PRO A 948 19.19 -2.65 -15.58
N ASP A 949 20.02 -1.69 -15.14
CA ASP A 949 19.77 -0.28 -15.42
C ASP A 949 19.63 -0.02 -16.94
N LEU A 950 18.62 0.76 -17.30
CA LEU A 950 18.26 1.06 -18.70
C LEU A 950 18.79 2.42 -19.18
N SER A 951 19.58 3.10 -18.33
CA SER A 951 20.10 4.46 -18.53
C SER A 951 21.07 4.58 -19.70
#